data_AF-A0A9W6A9D8-F1
#
_entry.id   AF-A0A9W6A9D8-F1
#
_cell.length_a   1.000
_cell.length_b   1.000
_cell.length_c   1.000
_cell.angle_alpha   90.00
_cell.angle_beta   90.00
_cell.angle_gamma   90.00
#
_symmetry.space_group_name_H-M   'P 1'
#
loop_
_entity.id
_entity.type
_entity.pdbx_description
1 polymer ?
#
loop_
_entity_poly.entity_id
_entity_poly.type
_entity_poly.pdbx_seq_one_letter_code
_entity_poly.pdbx_strand_id
1 'polypeptide(L)'
;MTRLSPLLVYLVSICATLSHAEDEYFTVGDLSQYTTNGIATPALTGSVIEVTAVGDPAENGILAFLSPDMQTSLKASMDSDCGAEIDSTCYQGVLDILDDPDRVLQSGSLQKRFNPVFLAAGAIAVIAFLIAKVYQEDKVVPVPIKMPPEQLEDSFDLETATAIVFVTEDNNSGQTITQAPEQDRATGSPAMFTTFASAGNGASTGDMGIELDSKTAEHIQALLSGSDNSNCDVGADFFPSSLRARSLDMDIICGAQNILADGIGRDGYPNWLLMNQRRFPWTNAEVVAGLNTVVGWALTQARRLNPTISSSHLHDLAVGAFILSWIYSNNGAITTNNIIPSASLQGGPTATVCQAQTATQCNVGCDVQPVAPQFACSTACVTVTSCDAQNTITTTATATMTAIGPDPTDDLDGQGQQVAVASYINPLSDPAAWDRLIDYDAKKMPILVANVVNGPDSTVDSNWEDVIQRASSAGKTVLGYVRTGYLGVSDQKFQTRLGSGDLADWTAQIEEDVDMWYKLYGDSIGGIFFDEGWPECGDNNQYVDLYKYINAYTKRAHPGALTVLNPGSPMASCFEDTMDTLLTFELSYDSYVNSYTPNDWTPKDPRKLWHIVYDVPESAVSEVAKLANQRGAGFLQLTDDTLPNPYDTLPADSYIQSMMDAIDGGSPLNADAASWDSGSAAGAVSGLTVVTSDYSSAKLSWNAASDALGYYVYSGDSLIASVPSSMTTVTIGGLDSGTSYALYVSAVGGSGNLGSSSNTVAVETTSLPDGKTVTNSYASTSEGSTTIHADILVPYSFVRLYIWDSVGCEFDTDPGWTINFKIDNYVCAQYMVEGTTLYKYSGTVPEGSTAPPWSWTVVGPITLTTTDYTYTWTLPIGTSTIDTSKFVVQAQGYNPLTNIFEPVPDDYDCKGSSMCSTPGMLKWCDHAVNTLYRDDDPTYHSADDQNSLSGNCWGDQNRGCGVFLQGQNCSISGNDMWNDYQNIRKIGGCKKCGSYHRGDGCLVTINYVYQCDNH
;
A
#
# COMPACT_ATOMS: atom_id res chain seq x y z
N MET A 1 54.41 1.10 -15.35
CA MET A 1 53.97 0.56 -14.04
C MET A 1 52.86 1.48 -13.52
N THR A 2 51.67 1.44 -14.12
CA THR A 2 50.49 0.65 -13.69
C THR A 2 50.04 0.91 -12.25
N ARG A 3 49.08 1.83 -12.12
CA ARG A 3 47.83 1.56 -11.38
C ARG A 3 46.69 2.00 -12.29
N LEU A 4 45.88 1.02 -12.69
CA LEU A 4 44.68 1.18 -13.51
C LEU A 4 43.63 1.98 -12.74
N SER A 5 42.84 2.77 -13.47
CA SER A 5 41.68 3.53 -12.98
C SER A 5 40.39 2.69 -13.10
N PRO A 6 39.35 2.90 -12.26
CA PRO A 6 38.09 2.12 -12.25
C PRO A 6 37.15 2.32 -13.45
N LEU A 7 37.65 2.83 -14.58
CA LEU A 7 36.87 3.06 -15.81
C LEU A 7 36.46 1.77 -16.55
N LEU A 8 37.08 0.60 -16.34
CA LEU A 8 37.08 -0.44 -17.39
C LEU A 8 36.31 -1.73 -17.08
N VAL A 9 35.69 -1.85 -15.90
CA VAL A 9 34.99 -3.10 -15.49
C VAL A 9 33.46 -2.99 -15.60
N TYR A 10 32.88 -1.79 -15.49
CA TYR A 10 31.41 -1.65 -15.51
C TYR A 10 30.83 -1.44 -16.92
N LEU A 11 31.53 -0.71 -17.81
CA LEU A 11 31.11 -0.54 -19.21
C LEU A 11 31.54 -1.68 -20.15
N VAL A 12 32.53 -2.49 -19.73
CA VAL A 12 32.83 -3.76 -20.40
C VAL A 12 31.81 -4.84 -20.01
N SER A 13 31.11 -4.75 -18.88
CA SER A 13 30.08 -5.74 -18.52
C SER A 13 28.73 -5.59 -19.24
N ILE A 14 28.43 -4.43 -19.84
CA ILE A 14 27.24 -4.27 -20.71
C ILE A 14 27.58 -4.64 -22.17
N CYS A 15 28.86 -4.56 -22.58
CA CYS A 15 29.31 -5.10 -23.86
C CYS A 15 29.82 -6.55 -23.80
N ALA A 16 30.04 -7.15 -22.62
CA ALA A 16 30.56 -8.51 -22.48
C ALA A 16 29.51 -9.59 -22.15
N THR A 17 28.28 -9.21 -21.78
CA THR A 17 27.14 -10.16 -21.77
C THR A 17 26.42 -10.25 -23.12
N LEU A 18 26.83 -9.45 -24.11
CA LEU A 18 26.46 -9.61 -25.53
C LEU A 18 27.62 -10.05 -26.43
N SER A 19 28.82 -10.35 -25.88
CA SER A 19 29.97 -10.82 -26.67
C SER A 19 30.28 -12.31 -26.52
N HIS A 20 29.32 -13.12 -26.08
CA HIS A 20 29.36 -14.59 -26.16
C HIS A 20 28.16 -15.16 -26.92
N ALA A 21 27.85 -14.58 -28.07
CA ALA A 21 27.34 -15.36 -29.19
C ALA A 21 28.45 -15.39 -30.24
N GLU A 22 29.33 -16.39 -30.17
CA GLU A 22 30.04 -16.77 -31.39
C GLU A 22 28.99 -17.26 -32.39
N ASP A 23 28.99 -16.63 -33.56
CA ASP A 23 28.24 -17.00 -34.75
C ASP A 23 26.70 -16.97 -34.66
N GLU A 24 26.13 -15.84 -34.25
CA GLU A 24 24.85 -15.41 -34.84
C GLU A 24 25.04 -14.04 -35.49
N TYR A 25 24.99 -14.03 -36.82
CA TYR A 25 24.68 -12.83 -37.57
C TYR A 25 23.45 -12.18 -36.94
N PHE A 26 23.44 -10.86 -36.75
CA PHE A 26 22.17 -10.14 -36.73
C PHE A 26 21.48 -10.47 -38.05
N THR A 27 20.58 -11.45 -38.02
CA THR A 27 19.75 -11.75 -39.16
C THR A 27 18.71 -10.65 -39.15
N VAL A 28 18.95 -9.64 -39.98
CA VAL A 28 17.87 -8.73 -40.36
C VAL A 28 16.79 -9.62 -40.95
N GLY A 29 15.66 -9.74 -40.25
CA GLY A 29 14.48 -10.42 -40.75
C GLY A 29 14.15 -9.91 -42.15
N ASP A 30 13.53 -10.77 -42.96
CA ASP A 30 13.16 -10.45 -44.34
C ASP A 30 12.54 -9.04 -44.43
N LEU A 31 13.07 -8.19 -45.32
CA LEU A 31 12.59 -6.81 -45.53
C LEU A 31 11.09 -6.75 -45.85
N SER A 32 10.50 -7.85 -46.31
CA SER A 32 9.05 -8.01 -46.51
C SER A 32 8.23 -7.98 -45.21
N GLN A 33 8.85 -8.17 -44.03
CA GLN A 33 8.21 -8.16 -42.71
C GLN A 33 7.98 -6.73 -42.17
N TYR A 34 8.61 -5.73 -42.78
CA TYR A 34 8.53 -4.32 -42.39
C TYR A 34 7.58 -3.50 -43.28
N THR A 35 6.78 -4.15 -44.12
CA THR A 35 5.69 -3.47 -44.83
C THR A 35 4.48 -3.30 -43.92
N THR A 36 3.99 -2.07 -43.78
CA THR A 36 2.75 -1.79 -43.07
C THR A 36 1.55 -2.29 -43.87
N ASN A 37 1.10 -3.51 -43.62
CA ASN A 37 -0.19 -3.97 -44.14
C ASN A 37 -1.31 -3.11 -43.54
N GLY A 38 -1.79 -2.13 -44.33
CA GLY A 38 -3.04 -1.41 -44.06
C GLY A 38 -2.94 -0.06 -43.33
N ILE A 39 -1.75 0.46 -43.02
CA ILE A 39 -1.59 1.80 -42.41
C ILE A 39 -1.16 2.78 -43.50
N ALA A 40 -1.93 3.87 -43.67
CA ALA A 40 -1.55 4.93 -44.60
C ALA A 40 -0.35 5.72 -44.04
N THR A 41 0.70 5.91 -44.85
CA THR A 41 1.81 6.79 -44.51
C THR A 41 1.31 8.24 -44.35
N PRO A 42 1.52 8.89 -43.20
CA PRO A 42 1.09 10.26 -42.98
C PRO A 42 1.89 11.23 -43.87
N ALA A 43 1.23 12.26 -44.38
CA ALA A 43 1.87 13.30 -45.17
C ALA A 43 2.49 14.36 -44.25
N LEU A 44 3.79 14.20 -43.96
CA LEU A 44 4.55 15.06 -43.04
C LEU A 44 5.41 16.09 -43.80
N THR A 45 5.52 17.31 -43.28
CA THR A 45 6.33 18.42 -43.84
C THR A 45 7.13 19.14 -42.75
N GLY A 46 8.29 19.72 -43.08
CA GLY A 46 9.17 20.34 -42.08
C GLY A 46 9.95 19.28 -41.28
N SER A 47 10.61 19.66 -40.18
CA SER A 47 11.41 18.76 -39.33
C SER A 47 10.55 17.97 -38.35
N VAL A 48 9.65 17.12 -38.87
CA VAL A 48 8.65 16.38 -38.07
C VAL A 48 8.98 14.89 -37.96
N ILE A 49 8.79 14.34 -36.76
CA ILE A 49 8.80 12.89 -36.47
C ILE A 49 7.42 12.52 -35.90
N GLU A 50 6.70 11.60 -36.55
CA GLU A 50 5.42 11.07 -36.04
C GLU A 50 5.59 9.67 -35.47
N VAL A 51 5.13 9.44 -34.24
CA VAL A 51 5.18 8.13 -33.57
C VAL A 51 3.77 7.60 -33.33
N THR A 52 3.50 6.35 -33.70
CA THR A 52 2.17 5.72 -33.61
C THR A 52 2.27 4.21 -33.36
N ALA A 53 1.18 3.54 -33.01
CA ALA A 53 1.11 2.08 -32.92
C ALA A 53 -0.18 1.53 -33.56
N VAL A 54 -0.19 0.24 -33.91
CA VAL A 54 -1.40 -0.47 -34.35
C VAL A 54 -1.76 -1.50 -33.30
N GLY A 55 -2.94 -1.37 -32.71
CA GLY A 55 -3.36 -2.24 -31.61
C GLY A 55 -2.62 -1.91 -30.32
N ASP A 56 -2.34 -2.93 -29.51
CA ASP A 56 -1.57 -2.77 -28.28
C ASP A 56 -0.07 -2.62 -28.58
N PRO A 57 0.60 -1.54 -28.13
CA PRO A 57 2.04 -1.35 -28.30
C PRO A 57 2.89 -2.45 -27.64
N ALA A 58 2.43 -3.03 -26.52
CA ALA A 58 3.13 -4.11 -25.82
C ALA A 58 3.07 -5.45 -26.58
N GLU A 59 2.13 -5.61 -27.50
CA GLU A 59 2.02 -6.82 -28.33
C GLU A 59 2.53 -6.61 -29.76
N ASN A 60 2.40 -5.39 -30.30
CA ASN A 60 2.61 -5.11 -31.73
C ASN A 60 3.78 -4.17 -32.04
N GLY A 61 4.32 -3.51 -31.02
CA GLY A 61 5.43 -2.57 -31.13
C GLY A 61 5.00 -1.17 -31.58
N ILE A 62 5.99 -0.29 -31.76
CA ILE A 62 5.79 1.12 -32.13
C ILE A 62 6.30 1.39 -33.55
N LEU A 63 5.66 2.32 -34.24
CA LEU A 63 5.99 2.81 -35.58
C LEU A 63 6.41 4.28 -35.52
N ALA A 64 7.53 4.61 -36.15
CA ALA A 64 7.99 6.00 -36.30
C ALA A 64 8.08 6.40 -37.78
N PHE A 65 7.51 7.55 -38.12
CA PHE A 65 7.53 8.15 -39.45
C PHE A 65 8.37 9.41 -39.45
N LEU A 66 9.29 9.51 -40.41
CA LEU A 66 10.12 10.71 -40.60
C LEU A 66 9.61 11.50 -41.80
N SER A 67 9.46 12.80 -41.63
CA SER A 67 9.27 13.73 -42.75
C SER A 67 10.44 13.70 -43.75
N PRO A 68 10.22 14.04 -45.03
CA PRO A 68 11.30 14.07 -46.02
C PRO A 68 12.46 15.02 -45.66
N ASP A 69 12.15 16.14 -45.01
CA ASP A 69 13.15 17.12 -44.58
C ASP A 69 13.99 16.55 -43.43
N MET A 70 13.36 15.92 -42.42
CA MET A 70 14.07 15.22 -41.34
C MET A 70 14.96 14.08 -41.87
N GLN A 71 14.46 13.28 -42.82
CA GLN A 71 15.28 12.23 -43.46
C GLN A 71 16.50 12.81 -44.17
N THR A 72 16.36 13.97 -44.80
CA THR A 72 17.45 14.65 -45.52
C THR A 72 18.47 15.23 -44.55
N SER A 73 18.02 15.87 -43.47
CA SER A 73 18.90 16.43 -42.42
C SER A 73 19.67 15.33 -41.70
N LEU A 74 19.00 14.26 -41.28
CA LEU A 74 19.66 13.12 -40.63
C LEU A 74 20.71 12.51 -41.56
N LYS A 75 20.36 12.31 -42.84
CA LYS A 75 21.31 11.79 -43.83
C LYS A 75 22.52 12.71 -44.01
N ALA A 76 22.32 14.03 -44.05
CA ALA A 76 23.41 14.98 -44.22
C ALA A 76 24.38 15.00 -43.03
N SER A 77 23.88 14.93 -41.79
CA SER A 77 24.73 14.82 -40.60
C SER A 77 25.45 13.48 -40.54
N MET A 78 24.75 12.38 -40.83
CA MET A 78 25.41 11.07 -40.86
C MET A 78 26.48 10.96 -41.96
N ASP A 79 26.22 11.48 -43.16
CA ASP A 79 27.20 11.50 -44.25
C ASP A 79 28.39 12.44 -43.94
N SER A 80 28.20 13.47 -43.11
CA SER A 80 29.23 14.45 -42.70
C SER A 80 30.09 13.94 -41.54
N ASP A 81 29.44 13.48 -40.47
CA ASP A 81 30.05 13.30 -39.15
C ASP A 81 30.32 11.82 -38.83
N CYS A 82 29.75 10.88 -39.61
CA CYS A 82 29.90 9.42 -39.43
C CYS A 82 30.69 8.74 -40.55
N GLY A 83 31.40 9.49 -41.40
CA GLY A 83 31.91 9.04 -42.71
C GLY A 83 32.92 7.87 -42.74
N ALA A 84 33.41 7.34 -41.60
CA ALA A 84 34.29 6.17 -41.58
C ALA A 84 34.13 5.25 -40.35
N GLU A 85 33.79 5.81 -39.19
CA GLU A 85 33.48 5.08 -37.95
C GLU A 85 32.42 5.86 -37.15
N ILE A 86 31.62 5.15 -36.35
CA ILE A 86 30.67 5.76 -35.42
C ILE A 86 31.45 6.12 -34.15
N ASP A 87 31.89 7.37 -34.06
CA ASP A 87 32.56 7.91 -32.87
C ASP A 87 31.65 8.91 -32.13
N SER A 88 32.18 9.53 -31.07
CA SER A 88 31.44 10.52 -30.29
C SER A 88 31.00 11.75 -31.11
N THR A 89 31.71 12.06 -32.20
CA THR A 89 31.40 13.18 -33.09
C THR A 89 30.18 12.86 -33.95
N CYS A 90 30.16 11.66 -34.54
CA CYS A 90 28.99 11.12 -35.24
C CYS A 90 27.75 11.10 -34.33
N TYR A 91 27.92 10.63 -33.10
CA TYR A 91 26.84 10.57 -32.12
C TYR A 91 26.29 11.96 -31.77
N GLN A 92 27.17 12.93 -31.54
CA GLN A 92 26.78 14.30 -31.23
C GLN A 92 26.11 14.98 -32.43
N GLY A 93 26.63 14.82 -33.65
CA GLY A 93 26.03 15.42 -34.85
C GLY A 93 24.63 14.91 -35.17
N VAL A 94 24.33 13.65 -34.84
CA VAL A 94 22.96 13.11 -34.96
C VAL A 94 22.07 13.66 -33.84
N LEU A 95 22.57 13.73 -32.60
CA LEU A 95 21.85 14.33 -31.48
C LEU A 95 21.51 15.80 -31.71
N ASP A 96 22.41 16.59 -32.29
CA ASP A 96 22.17 18.01 -32.54
C ASP A 96 21.02 18.25 -33.53
N ILE A 97 20.84 17.37 -34.52
CA ILE A 97 19.67 17.43 -35.44
C ILE A 97 18.37 17.03 -34.74
N LEU A 98 18.49 16.10 -33.80
CA LEU A 98 17.35 15.62 -33.04
C LEU A 98 16.96 16.69 -32.01
N ASP A 99 17.88 17.25 -31.25
CA ASP A 99 17.59 18.26 -30.24
C ASP A 99 17.37 19.68 -30.82
N ASP A 100 17.33 19.79 -32.15
CA ASP A 100 17.01 21.02 -32.86
C ASP A 100 15.64 21.58 -32.40
N PRO A 101 15.58 22.85 -31.94
CA PRO A 101 14.37 23.48 -31.41
C PRO A 101 13.24 23.63 -32.43
N ASP A 102 13.53 23.57 -33.74
CA ASP A 102 12.51 23.58 -34.80
C ASP A 102 11.89 22.19 -35.05
N ARG A 103 12.35 21.13 -34.34
CA ARG A 103 11.81 19.77 -34.47
C ARG A 103 10.48 19.62 -33.74
N VAL A 104 9.45 19.21 -34.46
CA VAL A 104 8.12 18.91 -33.88
C VAL A 104 7.89 17.42 -33.84
N LEU A 105 7.82 16.85 -32.63
CA LEU A 105 7.38 15.47 -32.40
C LEU A 105 5.85 15.42 -32.34
N GLN A 106 5.25 14.60 -33.20
CA GLN A 106 3.82 14.35 -33.22
C GLN A 106 3.54 12.91 -32.79
N SER A 107 2.52 12.72 -31.96
CA SER A 107 2.11 11.40 -31.47
C SER A 107 0.70 11.09 -31.95
N GLY A 108 0.55 10.00 -32.71
CA GLY A 108 -0.70 9.56 -33.33
C GLY A 108 -1.63 8.81 -32.37
N SER A 109 -2.00 7.57 -32.73
CA SER A 109 -2.94 6.71 -31.94
C SER A 109 -2.53 6.49 -30.48
N LEU A 110 -1.27 6.79 -30.12
CA LEU A 110 -0.67 6.63 -28.80
C LEU A 110 -1.12 7.67 -27.76
N GLN A 111 -1.56 8.88 -28.15
CA GLN A 111 -2.02 9.90 -27.19
C GLN A 111 -3.24 9.50 -26.36
N LYS A 112 -4.00 8.50 -26.82
CA LYS A 112 -5.17 7.98 -26.10
C LYS A 112 -4.83 6.90 -25.07
N ARG A 113 -3.58 6.41 -25.03
CA ARG A 113 -3.18 5.26 -24.18
C ARG A 113 -1.96 5.51 -23.28
N PHE A 114 -1.13 6.52 -23.53
CA PHE A 114 0.07 6.81 -22.71
C PHE A 114 0.32 8.32 -22.45
N ASN A 115 0.97 8.62 -21.31
CA ASN A 115 1.37 9.95 -20.80
C ASN A 115 2.55 10.55 -21.64
N PRO A 116 2.67 11.87 -21.88
CA PRO A 116 3.68 12.45 -22.78
C PRO A 116 5.15 12.15 -22.43
N VAL A 117 5.45 11.80 -21.18
CA VAL A 117 6.80 11.43 -20.71
C VAL A 117 7.27 10.10 -21.32
N PHE A 118 6.37 9.13 -21.54
CA PHE A 118 6.70 7.85 -22.18
C PHE A 118 6.99 7.99 -23.69
N LEU A 119 6.43 9.03 -24.33
CA LEU A 119 6.70 9.34 -25.74
C LEU A 119 8.13 9.84 -25.98
N ALA A 120 8.77 10.45 -24.99
CA ALA A 120 10.18 10.87 -25.06
C ALA A 120 11.16 9.68 -24.94
N ALA A 121 10.85 8.68 -24.10
CA ALA A 121 11.62 7.44 -24.01
C ALA A 121 11.58 6.65 -25.34
N GLY A 122 10.41 6.60 -26.00
CA GLY A 122 10.28 6.03 -27.33
C GLY A 122 11.12 6.76 -28.39
N ALA A 123 11.28 8.09 -28.29
CA ALA A 123 12.17 8.85 -29.17
C ALA A 123 13.64 8.47 -28.96
N ILE A 124 14.08 8.25 -27.72
CA ILE A 124 15.46 7.82 -27.40
C ILE A 124 15.74 6.41 -27.95
N ALA A 125 14.78 5.48 -27.88
CA ALA A 125 14.89 4.16 -28.47
C ALA A 125 14.95 4.20 -30.02
N VAL A 126 14.16 5.08 -30.65
CA VAL A 126 14.24 5.35 -32.10
C VAL A 126 15.63 5.85 -32.50
N ILE A 127 16.24 6.70 -31.67
CA ILE A 127 17.57 7.29 -31.91
C ILE A 127 18.67 6.22 -31.83
N ALA A 128 18.65 5.37 -30.80
CA ALA A 128 19.59 4.26 -30.66
C ALA A 128 19.47 3.25 -31.83
N PHE A 129 18.25 2.99 -32.28
CA PHE A 129 17.97 2.07 -33.38
C PHE A 129 18.35 2.63 -34.77
N LEU A 130 18.17 3.95 -34.99
CA LEU A 130 18.57 4.67 -36.21
C LEU A 130 20.08 4.63 -36.42
N ILE A 131 20.87 4.82 -35.36
CA ILE A 131 22.33 4.77 -35.39
C ILE A 131 22.82 3.36 -35.75
N ALA A 132 22.16 2.31 -35.22
CA ALA A 132 22.50 0.92 -35.50
C ALA A 132 22.19 0.46 -36.94
N LYS A 133 21.11 0.97 -37.56
CA LYS A 133 20.61 0.48 -38.87
C LYS A 133 21.22 1.18 -40.09
N VAL A 134 21.62 2.44 -40.00
CA VAL A 134 22.18 3.18 -41.15
C VAL A 134 23.62 2.75 -41.47
N TYR A 135 24.30 2.08 -40.54
CA TYR A 135 25.70 1.66 -40.72
C TYR A 135 25.91 0.36 -41.52
N GLN A 136 24.85 -0.26 -42.06
CA GLN A 136 24.98 -1.33 -43.05
C GLN A 136 24.45 -0.88 -44.42
N GLU A 137 25.38 -0.31 -45.20
CA GLU A 137 25.34 -0.11 -46.66
C GLU A 137 24.29 0.88 -47.19
N ASP A 138 24.64 2.18 -47.25
CA ASP A 138 24.17 3.21 -48.20
C ASP A 138 22.66 3.32 -48.49
N LYS A 139 21.80 2.76 -47.64
CA LYS A 139 20.35 2.65 -47.90
C LYS A 139 19.56 3.63 -47.04
N VAL A 140 18.62 4.29 -47.71
CA VAL A 140 17.59 5.17 -47.14
C VAL A 140 16.91 4.47 -45.97
N VAL A 141 16.77 5.16 -44.84
CA VAL A 141 16.03 4.68 -43.66
C VAL A 141 14.61 4.27 -44.08
N PRO A 142 14.21 3.00 -43.91
CA PRO A 142 12.86 2.59 -44.25
C PRO A 142 11.86 3.30 -43.34
N VAL A 143 10.86 3.97 -43.94
CA VAL A 143 9.78 4.64 -43.24
C VAL A 143 8.46 3.89 -43.52
N PRO A 144 7.69 3.50 -42.48
CA PRO A 144 7.99 3.70 -41.05
C PRO A 144 9.06 2.75 -40.51
N ILE A 145 9.71 3.23 -39.45
CA ILE A 145 10.59 2.43 -38.60
C ILE A 145 9.70 1.66 -37.62
N LYS A 146 9.68 0.33 -37.71
CA LYS A 146 8.94 -0.53 -36.77
C LYS A 146 9.87 -1.05 -35.69
N MET A 147 9.56 -0.76 -34.44
CA MET A 147 10.23 -1.28 -33.25
C MET A 147 9.33 -2.37 -32.63
N PRO A 148 9.74 -3.64 -32.58
CA PRO A 148 8.96 -4.72 -31.99
C PRO A 148 8.90 -4.59 -30.46
N PRO A 149 7.89 -5.18 -29.79
CA PRO A 149 7.73 -5.08 -28.33
C PRO A 149 8.91 -5.55 -27.51
N GLU A 150 9.58 -6.60 -28.00
CA GLU A 150 10.77 -7.21 -27.40
C GLU A 150 11.89 -6.18 -27.16
N GLN A 151 11.98 -5.18 -28.04
CA GLN A 151 12.98 -4.11 -27.93
C GLN A 151 12.49 -2.88 -27.16
N LEU A 152 11.21 -2.84 -26.81
CA LEU A 152 10.68 -1.84 -25.88
C LEU A 152 10.94 -2.28 -24.45
N GLU A 153 10.75 -3.56 -24.11
CA GLU A 153 10.99 -4.11 -22.76
C GLU A 153 12.45 -3.94 -22.31
N ASP A 154 13.44 -4.22 -23.17
CA ASP A 154 14.87 -4.04 -22.85
C ASP A 154 15.29 -2.56 -22.67
N SER A 155 14.46 -1.60 -23.08
CA SER A 155 14.72 -0.15 -22.94
C SER A 155 14.13 0.46 -21.68
N PHE A 156 13.28 -0.29 -20.96
CA PHE A 156 12.65 0.16 -19.71
C PHE A 156 13.46 -0.15 -18.44
N ASP A 157 14.59 -0.87 -18.55
CA ASP A 157 15.55 -1.07 -17.45
C ASP A 157 16.46 0.17 -17.23
N LEU A 158 15.84 1.28 -16.84
CA LEU A 158 16.49 2.52 -16.40
C LEU A 158 16.02 2.95 -15.01
N GLU A 159 15.69 1.98 -14.16
CA GLU A 159 15.32 2.15 -12.74
C GLU A 159 16.45 2.67 -11.81
N THR A 160 17.57 3.20 -12.33
CA THR A 160 18.63 3.83 -11.49
C THR A 160 19.30 5.09 -12.05
N ALA A 161 18.76 5.77 -13.07
CA ALA A 161 19.30 7.06 -13.52
C ALA A 161 18.68 8.23 -12.74
N THR A 162 19.51 8.88 -11.93
CA THR A 162 19.26 10.19 -11.31
C THR A 162 19.40 11.30 -12.36
N ALA A 163 18.26 11.74 -12.90
CA ALA A 163 18.00 12.94 -13.72
C ALA A 163 18.73 13.13 -15.08
N ILE A 164 17.95 13.39 -16.15
CA ILE A 164 18.39 14.16 -17.34
C ILE A 164 17.24 15.06 -17.85
N VAL A 165 17.43 16.38 -17.78
CA VAL A 165 16.92 17.38 -18.75
C VAL A 165 18.02 18.44 -18.93
N PHE A 166 18.34 18.84 -20.16
CA PHE A 166 19.11 20.05 -20.46
C PHE A 166 18.27 21.00 -21.33
N VAL A 167 18.42 22.31 -21.10
CA VAL A 167 18.09 23.37 -22.06
C VAL A 167 19.37 24.18 -22.29
N THR A 168 19.84 24.18 -23.53
CA THR A 168 20.83 25.10 -24.09
C THR A 168 20.15 26.45 -24.35
N GLU A 169 20.77 27.62 -24.24
CA GLU A 169 21.85 28.20 -25.05
C GLU A 169 21.99 29.65 -24.47
N ASP A 170 23.11 30.38 -24.51
CA ASP A 170 23.88 30.60 -25.72
C ASP A 170 25.17 31.42 -25.46
N ASN A 171 26.16 31.12 -26.30
CA ASN A 171 27.20 31.99 -26.85
C ASN A 171 28.23 32.75 -25.96
N ASN A 172 29.34 32.04 -25.79
CA ASN A 172 30.69 32.44 -26.21
C ASN A 172 31.55 33.37 -25.32
N SER A 173 32.47 32.66 -24.66
CA SER A 173 33.91 32.90 -24.59
C SER A 173 34.45 33.60 -23.33
N GLY A 174 34.58 32.77 -22.29
CA GLY A 174 35.75 32.80 -21.43
C GLY A 174 35.51 32.45 -19.98
N GLN A 175 35.18 31.20 -19.63
CA GLN A 175 35.47 30.70 -18.28
C GLN A 175 36.14 29.32 -18.31
N THR A 176 37.43 29.38 -17.99
CA THR A 176 38.27 28.41 -17.29
C THR A 176 37.52 27.20 -16.73
N ILE A 177 37.96 25.98 -17.08
CA ILE A 177 37.90 24.85 -16.13
C ILE A 177 38.94 25.16 -15.06
N THR A 178 38.60 26.08 -14.17
CA THR A 178 38.90 25.88 -12.76
C THR A 178 38.32 24.49 -12.44
N GLN A 179 39.03 23.70 -11.62
CA GLN A 179 38.38 22.67 -10.78
C GLN A 179 36.97 23.17 -10.47
N ALA A 180 35.89 22.37 -10.57
CA ALA A 180 34.59 22.80 -10.04
C ALA A 180 34.95 23.53 -8.75
N PRO A 181 34.73 24.87 -8.65
CA PRO A 181 35.16 25.62 -7.48
C PRO A 181 34.66 24.75 -6.35
N GLU A 182 35.52 24.27 -5.44
CA GLU A 182 35.16 23.46 -4.25
C GLU A 182 33.68 23.68 -4.06
N GLN A 183 32.75 22.80 -4.49
CA GLN A 183 31.38 23.25 -4.85
C GLN A 183 30.86 24.07 -3.67
N ASP A 184 30.89 25.43 -3.74
CA ASP A 184 31.33 26.27 -2.58
C ASP A 184 30.68 25.67 -1.38
N ARG A 185 31.46 24.88 -0.65
CA ARG A 185 30.98 24.25 0.56
C ARG A 185 30.89 25.46 1.46
N ALA A 186 29.79 26.20 1.35
CA ALA A 186 29.20 26.90 2.44
C ALA A 186 28.82 25.77 3.42
N THR A 187 29.83 25.21 4.08
CA THR A 187 29.75 24.74 5.45
C THR A 187 29.58 25.98 6.35
N GLY A 188 28.72 26.91 5.92
CA GLY A 188 28.34 28.11 6.62
C GLY A 188 27.33 27.72 7.68
N SER A 189 27.41 28.39 8.81
CA SER A 189 26.39 28.22 9.84
C SER A 189 25.05 28.75 9.33
N PRO A 190 23.91 28.19 9.77
CA PRO A 190 22.59 28.75 9.46
C PRO A 190 22.52 30.25 9.76
N ALA A 191 21.71 30.99 8.99
CA ALA A 191 21.52 32.42 9.20
C ALA A 191 21.04 32.72 10.64
N MET A 192 21.68 33.69 11.30
CA MET A 192 21.39 34.04 12.70
C MET A 192 20.57 35.33 12.76
N PHE A 193 19.43 35.27 13.44
CA PHE A 193 18.49 36.39 13.55
C PHE A 193 18.52 37.02 14.95
N THR A 194 18.77 38.33 15.01
CA THR A 194 18.89 39.06 16.29
C THR A 194 18.01 40.31 16.27
N THR A 195 17.11 40.47 17.24
CA THR A 195 16.43 41.76 17.44
C THR A 195 17.30 42.70 18.28
N PHE A 196 17.53 43.92 17.81
CA PHE A 196 18.39 44.89 18.50
C PHE A 196 17.65 45.52 19.67
N ALA A 197 18.09 45.21 20.89
CA ALA A 197 17.50 45.77 22.12
C ALA A 197 17.95 47.21 22.44
N SER A 198 18.94 47.74 21.71
CA SER A 198 19.47 49.11 21.86
C SER A 198 20.16 49.57 20.58
N ALA A 199 20.14 50.87 20.29
CA ALA A 199 20.82 51.44 19.12
C ALA A 199 22.34 51.24 19.17
N GLY A 200 22.93 50.74 18.08
CA GLY A 200 24.36 50.45 17.95
C GLY A 200 24.71 49.77 16.61
N ASN A 201 25.95 49.94 16.13
CA ASN A 201 26.42 49.39 14.84
C ASN A 201 25.54 49.69 13.61
N GLY A 202 24.90 50.87 13.58
CA GLY A 202 24.03 51.28 12.46
C GLY A 202 22.57 50.80 12.57
N ALA A 203 22.21 50.00 13.58
CA ALA A 203 20.85 49.57 13.87
C ALA A 203 20.16 50.44 14.93
N SER A 204 18.85 50.59 14.84
CA SER A 204 17.98 51.20 15.85
C SER A 204 17.38 50.16 16.78
N THR A 205 16.94 50.58 17.97
CA THR A 205 16.21 49.70 18.89
C THR A 205 14.94 49.17 18.21
N GLY A 206 14.77 47.85 18.21
CA GLY A 206 13.64 47.14 17.59
C GLY A 206 13.92 46.61 16.19
N ASP A 207 15.01 47.04 15.54
CA ASP A 207 15.40 46.52 14.24
C ASP A 207 15.76 45.03 14.34
N MET A 208 15.64 44.30 13.23
CA MET A 208 16.07 42.91 13.16
C MET A 208 17.35 42.79 12.33
N GLY A 209 18.40 42.26 12.95
CA GLY A 209 19.63 41.84 12.30
C GLY A 209 19.54 40.42 11.77
N ILE A 210 20.07 40.22 10.57
CA ILE A 210 20.27 38.92 9.93
C ILE A 210 21.75 38.79 9.64
N GLU A 211 22.40 37.91 10.38
CA GLU A 211 23.80 37.61 10.24
C GLU A 211 23.97 36.39 9.33
N LEU A 212 24.73 36.57 8.26
CA LEU A 212 25.09 35.55 7.28
C LEU A 212 26.59 35.34 7.32
N ASP A 213 27.03 34.11 7.02
CA ASP A 213 28.46 33.92 6.77
C ASP A 213 28.89 34.70 5.51
N SER A 214 30.14 35.14 5.50
CA SER A 214 30.68 36.02 4.45
C SER A 214 30.58 35.43 3.05
N LYS A 215 30.78 34.13 2.88
CA LYS A 215 30.68 33.48 1.57
C LYS A 215 29.24 33.39 1.10
N THR A 216 28.32 33.03 1.99
CA THR A 216 26.87 33.00 1.68
C THR A 216 26.34 34.38 1.35
N ALA A 217 26.73 35.42 2.10
CA ALA A 217 26.36 36.80 1.79
C ALA A 217 26.87 37.26 0.41
N GLU A 218 28.14 36.98 0.09
CA GLU A 218 28.73 37.28 -1.23
C GLU A 218 28.03 36.52 -2.35
N HIS A 219 27.65 35.27 -2.11
CA HIS A 219 26.94 34.44 -3.09
C HIS A 219 25.53 34.95 -3.38
N ILE A 220 24.73 35.22 -2.34
CA ILE A 220 23.38 35.79 -2.49
C ILE A 220 23.45 37.16 -3.16
N GLN A 221 24.42 37.99 -2.78
CA GLN A 221 24.67 39.28 -3.42
C GLN A 221 24.96 39.11 -4.92
N ALA A 222 25.81 38.16 -5.29
CA ALA A 222 26.15 37.88 -6.68
C ALA A 222 24.92 37.42 -7.48
N LEU A 223 24.13 36.49 -6.94
CA LEU A 223 22.89 36.00 -7.56
C LEU A 223 21.92 37.15 -7.83
N LEU A 224 21.54 37.90 -6.80
CA LEU A 224 20.58 39.00 -6.93
C LEU A 224 21.08 40.15 -7.82
N SER A 225 22.39 40.37 -7.88
CA SER A 225 22.98 41.39 -8.76
C SER A 225 23.13 40.95 -10.22
N GLY A 226 23.19 39.65 -10.48
CA GLY A 226 23.38 39.06 -11.82
C GLY A 226 22.11 38.53 -12.47
N SER A 227 21.04 38.31 -11.71
CA SER A 227 19.76 37.84 -12.24
C SER A 227 19.06 38.90 -13.10
N ASP A 228 18.65 38.52 -14.31
CA ASP A 228 17.75 39.34 -15.13
C ASP A 228 16.32 39.24 -14.58
N ASN A 229 15.98 40.16 -13.68
CA ASN A 229 14.66 40.20 -13.04
C ASN A 229 13.57 40.78 -13.95
N SER A 230 13.88 41.12 -15.21
CA SER A 230 12.92 41.72 -16.15
C SER A 230 12.08 40.71 -16.93
N ASN A 231 12.47 39.43 -16.94
CA ASN A 231 11.80 38.39 -17.73
C ASN A 231 11.63 37.06 -16.97
N CYS A 232 10.84 37.10 -15.89
CA CYS A 232 10.47 35.91 -15.12
C CYS A 232 9.37 35.10 -15.84
N ASP A 233 9.76 34.26 -16.80
CA ASP A 233 8.86 33.48 -17.66
C ASP A 233 8.49 32.09 -17.08
N VAL A 234 8.46 31.96 -15.75
CA VAL A 234 7.95 30.74 -15.09
C VAL A 234 6.43 30.83 -14.99
N GLY A 235 5.76 30.56 -16.11
CA GLY A 235 4.30 30.46 -16.23
C GLY A 235 3.61 31.78 -16.53
N ALA A 236 3.62 32.18 -17.81
CA ALA A 236 2.94 33.37 -18.34
C ALA A 236 1.42 33.45 -18.07
N ASP A 237 0.79 32.41 -17.51
CA ASP A 237 -0.63 32.39 -17.11
C ASP A 237 -0.88 32.70 -15.62
N PHE A 238 0.14 32.97 -14.80
CA PHE A 238 -0.02 33.05 -13.34
C PHE A 238 -0.49 34.42 -12.78
N PHE A 239 -0.56 35.47 -13.61
CA PHE A 239 -0.94 36.81 -13.15
C PHE A 239 -2.24 37.32 -13.79
N PRO A 240 -3.42 36.75 -13.50
CA PRO A 240 -4.65 37.39 -13.89
C PRO A 240 -4.88 38.62 -12.99
N SER A 241 -4.39 39.77 -13.45
CA SER A 241 -4.98 41.11 -13.25
C SER A 241 -5.11 41.70 -11.84
N SER A 242 -4.75 41.06 -10.72
CA SER A 242 -4.92 41.64 -9.37
C SER A 242 -3.68 42.37 -8.83
N LEU A 243 -2.47 41.83 -9.04
CA LEU A 243 -1.21 42.44 -8.58
C LEU A 243 -0.70 43.54 -9.54
N ARG A 244 -0.73 43.30 -10.87
CA ARG A 244 -0.44 44.36 -11.86
C ARG A 244 -1.47 45.51 -11.82
N ALA A 245 -2.74 45.24 -11.48
CA ALA A 245 -3.74 46.31 -11.29
C ALA A 245 -3.56 47.12 -10.01
N ARG A 246 -2.83 46.60 -9.01
CA ARG A 246 -2.41 47.36 -7.82
C ARG A 246 -1.12 48.17 -8.06
N SER A 247 -0.56 48.16 -9.28
CA SER A 247 0.66 48.89 -9.66
C SER A 247 1.91 48.50 -8.84
N LEU A 248 2.01 47.24 -8.43
CA LEU A 248 3.15 46.73 -7.66
C LEU A 248 4.12 46.00 -8.58
N ASP A 249 4.99 46.76 -9.23
CA ASP A 249 6.09 46.25 -10.04
C ASP A 249 7.30 46.02 -9.11
N MET A 250 7.28 44.94 -8.33
CA MET A 250 8.32 44.65 -7.34
C MET A 250 9.31 43.61 -7.85
N ASP A 251 10.51 44.06 -8.23
CA ASP A 251 11.67 43.21 -8.61
C ASP A 251 12.02 42.13 -7.56
N ILE A 252 11.52 42.30 -6.33
CA ILE A 252 11.69 41.42 -5.17
C ILE A 252 11.10 40.02 -5.41
N ILE A 253 9.93 39.93 -6.05
CA ILE A 253 9.25 38.63 -6.29
C ILE A 253 10.09 37.80 -7.27
N CYS A 254 10.53 38.43 -8.36
CA CYS A 254 11.42 37.84 -9.34
C CYS A 254 12.76 37.41 -8.73
N GLY A 255 13.41 38.28 -7.97
CA GLY A 255 14.65 37.94 -7.27
C GLY A 255 14.47 36.75 -6.32
N ALA A 256 13.35 36.67 -5.59
CA ALA A 256 13.06 35.57 -4.67
C ALA A 256 12.81 34.24 -5.39
N GLN A 257 12.08 34.26 -6.52
CA GLN A 257 11.86 33.08 -7.36
C GLN A 257 13.17 32.59 -7.98
N ASN A 258 14.05 33.51 -8.41
CA ASN A 258 15.36 33.18 -8.94
C ASN A 258 16.26 32.54 -7.86
N ILE A 259 16.30 33.10 -6.64
CA ILE A 259 17.01 32.48 -5.51
C ILE A 259 16.49 31.06 -5.23
N LEU A 260 15.17 30.84 -5.30
CA LEU A 260 14.57 29.53 -5.03
C LEU A 260 14.89 28.52 -6.13
N ALA A 261 14.71 28.89 -7.40
CA ALA A 261 15.00 28.03 -8.53
C ALA A 261 16.47 27.57 -8.52
N ASP A 262 17.40 28.49 -8.28
CA ASP A 262 18.83 28.19 -8.23
C ASP A 262 19.22 27.37 -6.97
N GLY A 263 18.49 27.58 -5.86
CA GLY A 263 18.68 26.83 -4.61
C GLY A 263 18.16 25.38 -4.63
N ILE A 264 17.22 25.06 -5.51
CA ILE A 264 16.60 23.72 -5.62
C ILE A 264 17.36 22.81 -6.62
N GLY A 265 17.98 23.39 -7.64
CA GLY A 265 18.57 22.65 -8.78
C GLY A 265 19.98 22.07 -8.60
N ARG A 266 20.60 22.11 -7.40
CA ARG A 266 21.94 21.56 -7.15
C ARG A 266 21.89 20.51 -6.03
N ASP A 267 22.17 19.25 -6.37
CA ASP A 267 22.14 18.10 -5.44
C ASP A 267 22.91 18.36 -4.12
N GLY A 268 22.17 18.53 -3.02
CA GLY A 268 22.69 18.55 -1.64
C GLY A 268 22.39 19.81 -0.81
N TYR A 269 21.12 19.99 -0.39
CA TYR A 269 20.57 20.84 0.71
C TYR A 269 21.16 22.25 1.00
N PRO A 270 20.36 23.34 0.88
CA PRO A 270 20.68 24.63 1.49
C PRO A 270 20.01 24.80 2.86
N ASN A 271 20.55 24.19 3.92
CA ASN A 271 20.10 24.42 5.32
C ASN A 271 20.33 25.87 5.81
N TRP A 272 20.93 26.74 5.01
CA TRP A 272 21.26 28.13 5.35
C TRP A 272 20.11 29.13 5.07
N LEU A 273 19.16 28.78 4.19
CA LEU A 273 17.93 29.55 3.94
C LEU A 273 16.76 29.12 4.83
N LEU A 274 16.89 28.01 5.57
CA LEU A 274 15.83 27.51 6.44
C LEU A 274 15.58 28.49 7.59
N MET A 275 14.36 29.01 7.65
CA MET A 275 13.96 30.02 8.62
C MET A 275 13.01 29.46 9.67
N ASN A 276 13.23 29.84 10.93
CA ASN A 276 12.24 29.60 11.97
C ASN A 276 11.15 30.70 11.92
N GLN A 277 9.94 30.33 11.49
CA GLN A 277 8.82 31.24 11.25
C GLN A 277 8.29 31.98 12.49
N ARG A 278 8.72 31.63 13.72
CA ARG A 278 8.11 32.17 14.95
C ARG A 278 8.26 33.69 15.17
N ARG A 279 8.88 34.47 14.26
CA ARG A 279 9.25 35.88 14.53
C ARG A 279 9.31 36.83 13.32
N PHE A 280 8.30 36.92 12.45
CA PHE A 280 8.25 38.04 11.48
C PHE A 280 6.88 38.71 11.36
N PRO A 281 6.71 39.94 11.87
CA PRO A 281 5.50 40.72 11.67
C PRO A 281 5.58 41.50 10.35
N TRP A 282 5.05 40.92 9.27
CA TRP A 282 4.91 41.61 7.98
C TRP A 282 3.58 42.35 7.95
N THR A 283 3.61 43.67 8.09
CA THR A 283 2.38 44.48 8.24
C THR A 283 1.99 45.24 6.97
N ASN A 284 2.85 45.27 5.95
CA ASN A 284 2.51 45.85 4.65
C ASN A 284 1.81 44.81 3.76
N ALA A 285 0.54 45.06 3.41
CA ALA A 285 -0.30 44.17 2.63
C ALA A 285 0.29 43.76 1.27
N GLU A 286 1.11 44.62 0.67
CA GLU A 286 1.73 44.38 -0.64
C GLU A 286 2.91 43.41 -0.53
N VAL A 287 3.67 43.52 0.56
CA VAL A 287 4.79 42.64 0.90
C VAL A 287 4.27 41.26 1.32
N VAL A 288 3.16 41.23 2.08
CA VAL A 288 2.46 39.98 2.43
C VAL A 288 1.90 39.30 1.17
N ALA A 289 1.31 40.06 0.25
CA ALA A 289 0.81 39.52 -1.01
C ALA A 289 1.95 38.97 -1.89
N GLY A 290 3.09 39.66 -1.96
CA GLY A 290 4.28 39.18 -2.66
C GLY A 290 4.85 37.89 -2.07
N LEU A 291 4.97 37.81 -0.75
CA LEU A 291 5.46 36.62 -0.04
C LEU A 291 4.55 35.41 -0.30
N ASN A 292 3.23 35.58 -0.12
CA ASN A 292 2.26 34.52 -0.35
C ASN A 292 2.28 34.02 -1.81
N THR A 293 2.57 34.91 -2.76
CA THR A 293 2.72 34.56 -4.18
C THR A 293 3.95 33.67 -4.40
N VAL A 294 5.09 33.99 -3.80
CA VAL A 294 6.32 33.20 -3.91
C VAL A 294 6.18 31.84 -3.21
N VAL A 295 5.53 31.79 -2.05
CA VAL A 295 5.22 30.53 -1.34
C VAL A 295 4.28 29.65 -2.18
N GLY A 296 3.23 30.22 -2.76
CA GLY A 296 2.31 29.50 -3.63
C GLY A 296 3.00 28.96 -4.89
N TRP A 297 3.87 29.75 -5.51
CA TRP A 297 4.71 29.31 -6.63
C TRP A 297 5.62 28.14 -6.23
N ALA A 298 6.31 28.23 -5.08
CA ALA A 298 7.19 27.17 -4.59
C ALA A 298 6.41 25.87 -4.33
N LEU A 299 5.29 25.93 -3.62
CA LEU A 299 4.48 24.74 -3.34
C LEU A 299 3.92 24.07 -4.60
N THR A 300 3.70 24.84 -5.68
CA THR A 300 3.11 24.34 -6.93
C THR A 300 4.17 23.85 -7.93
N GLN A 301 5.31 24.54 -8.05
CA GLN A 301 6.30 24.30 -9.11
C GLN A 301 7.62 23.71 -8.58
N ALA A 302 8.04 24.04 -7.36
CA ALA A 302 9.33 23.57 -6.82
C ALA A 302 9.38 22.07 -6.53
N ARG A 303 8.24 21.43 -6.16
CA ARG A 303 8.17 19.96 -6.03
C ARG A 303 8.46 19.22 -7.33
N ARG A 304 8.21 19.85 -8.48
CA ARG A 304 8.53 19.28 -9.80
C ARG A 304 10.03 19.36 -10.11
N LEU A 305 10.73 20.32 -9.50
CA LEU A 305 12.17 20.53 -9.65
C LEU A 305 12.98 19.65 -8.67
N ASN A 306 12.45 19.39 -7.47
CA ASN A 306 13.03 18.42 -6.54
C ASN A 306 11.96 17.80 -5.61
N PRO A 307 11.57 16.53 -5.82
CA PRO A 307 10.50 15.88 -5.07
C PRO A 307 10.92 15.45 -3.65
N THR A 308 12.22 15.50 -3.32
CA THR A 308 12.75 15.03 -2.03
C THR A 308 12.65 16.06 -0.89
N ILE A 309 12.32 17.32 -1.21
CA ILE A 309 12.18 18.41 -0.23
C ILE A 309 10.73 18.47 0.26
N SER A 310 10.52 18.34 1.57
CA SER A 310 9.18 18.41 2.17
C SER A 310 8.52 19.78 1.95
N SER A 311 7.19 19.80 1.95
CA SER A 311 6.39 21.03 1.79
C SER A 311 6.72 22.11 2.82
N SER A 312 7.01 21.70 4.06
CA SER A 312 7.40 22.60 5.14
C SER A 312 8.76 23.25 4.87
N HIS A 313 9.73 22.47 4.39
CA HIS A 313 11.04 23.01 4.02
C HIS A 313 10.97 23.92 2.78
N LEU A 314 10.17 23.58 1.76
CA LEU A 314 9.94 24.46 0.61
C LEU A 314 9.32 25.80 1.01
N HIS A 315 8.40 25.77 1.98
CA HIS A 315 7.79 26.98 2.53
C HIS A 315 8.84 27.85 3.25
N ASP A 316 9.67 27.27 4.11
CA ASP A 316 10.69 28.00 4.87
C ASP A 316 11.75 28.62 3.96
N LEU A 317 12.17 27.89 2.92
CA LEU A 317 13.07 28.39 1.89
C LEU A 317 12.47 29.58 1.14
N ALA A 318 11.18 29.50 0.78
CA ALA A 318 10.48 30.56 0.07
C ALA A 318 10.38 31.86 0.89
N VAL A 319 10.16 31.73 2.20
CA VAL A 319 10.17 32.87 3.13
C VAL A 319 11.56 33.51 3.20
N GLY A 320 12.62 32.71 3.30
CA GLY A 320 14.00 33.21 3.36
C GLY A 320 14.47 33.90 2.08
N ALA A 321 14.17 33.31 0.92
CA ALA A 321 14.47 33.91 -0.36
C ALA A 321 13.76 35.26 -0.54
N PHE A 322 12.50 35.36 -0.11
CA PHE A 322 11.74 36.61 -0.18
C PHE A 322 12.32 37.71 0.72
N ILE A 323 12.74 37.37 1.94
CA ILE A 323 13.38 38.32 2.87
C ILE A 323 14.68 38.88 2.30
N LEU A 324 15.55 38.03 1.78
CA LEU A 324 16.85 38.44 1.27
C LEU A 324 16.71 39.29 0.01
N SER A 325 15.80 38.94 -0.90
CA SER A 325 15.46 39.77 -2.06
C SER A 325 14.90 41.14 -1.64
N TRP A 326 14.06 41.18 -0.60
CA TRP A 326 13.51 42.42 -0.08
C TRP A 326 14.62 43.32 0.51
N ILE A 327 15.55 42.75 1.28
CA ILE A 327 16.70 43.48 1.83
C ILE A 327 17.56 44.04 0.70
N TYR A 328 17.90 43.22 -0.30
CA TYR A 328 18.69 43.66 -1.44
C TYR A 328 18.00 44.79 -2.21
N SER A 329 16.70 44.68 -2.47
CA SER A 329 15.94 45.70 -3.18
C SER A 329 15.88 47.03 -2.42
N ASN A 330 15.74 47.00 -1.08
CA ASN A 330 15.65 48.21 -0.27
C ASN A 330 17.01 48.81 0.09
N ASN A 331 18.04 47.99 0.28
CA ASN A 331 19.35 48.41 0.78
C ASN A 331 20.43 48.41 -0.31
N GLY A 332 20.17 47.84 -1.48
CA GLY A 332 21.10 47.75 -2.63
C GLY A 332 22.25 46.74 -2.45
N ALA A 333 22.34 46.08 -1.29
CA ALA A 333 23.38 45.09 -1.01
C ALA A 333 22.94 44.09 0.09
N ILE A 334 23.45 42.87 -0.02
CA ILE A 334 23.48 41.80 0.98
C ILE A 334 24.89 41.72 1.51
N THR A 335 25.01 41.78 2.84
CA THR A 335 26.30 41.73 3.54
C THR A 335 26.25 40.64 4.62
N THR A 336 27.32 40.48 5.38
CA THR A 336 27.31 39.57 6.54
C THR A 336 26.35 40.01 7.64
N ASN A 337 25.99 41.30 7.69
CA ASN A 337 25.10 41.85 8.71
C ASN A 337 24.04 42.71 8.05
N ASN A 338 22.85 42.16 7.87
CA ASN A 338 21.74 42.83 7.22
C ASN A 338 20.76 43.32 8.28
N ILE A 339 20.23 44.54 8.11
CA ILE A 339 19.30 45.12 9.08
C ILE A 339 17.97 45.36 8.38
N ILE A 340 16.91 44.84 8.99
CA ILE A 340 15.51 45.18 8.68
C ILE A 340 15.08 46.24 9.69
N PRO A 341 14.77 47.47 9.23
CA PRO A 341 14.27 48.51 10.11
C PRO A 341 12.97 48.08 10.80
N SER A 342 12.88 48.33 12.10
CA SER A 342 11.66 48.17 12.90
C SER A 342 10.45 48.90 12.32
N ALA A 343 10.66 50.03 11.66
CA ALA A 343 9.63 50.78 10.96
C ALA A 343 9.06 50.06 9.71
N SER A 344 9.77 49.06 9.17
CA SER A 344 9.24 48.16 8.13
C SER A 344 8.46 46.99 8.70
N LEU A 345 8.58 46.76 10.01
CA LEU A 345 7.86 45.76 10.79
C LEU A 345 6.60 46.33 11.47
N GLN A 346 6.56 47.66 11.67
CA GLN A 346 5.43 48.41 12.22
C GLN A 346 4.75 49.18 11.08
N GLY A 347 3.41 49.20 11.02
CA GLY A 347 2.61 49.65 9.86
C GLY A 347 2.73 51.14 9.46
N GLY A 348 3.92 51.63 9.18
CA GLY A 348 4.19 52.99 8.75
C GLY A 348 4.13 54.04 9.88
N PRO A 349 4.38 55.33 9.54
CA PRO A 349 4.50 56.43 10.49
C PRO A 349 3.23 56.78 11.30
N THR A 350 2.13 56.05 11.09
CA THR A 350 0.88 56.16 11.86
C THR A 350 0.83 55.27 13.10
N ALA A 351 1.78 54.34 13.27
CA ALA A 351 1.87 53.50 14.46
C ALA A 351 2.48 54.29 15.65
N THR A 352 1.68 55.15 16.28
CA THR A 352 2.09 55.87 17.49
C THR A 352 2.17 54.94 18.71
N VAL A 353 3.40 54.74 19.21
CA VAL A 353 3.81 54.36 20.58
C VAL A 353 2.79 53.53 21.36
N CYS A 354 2.97 52.20 21.33
CA CYS A 354 2.23 51.24 22.15
C CYS A 354 2.64 51.35 23.62
N GLN A 355 2.09 52.31 24.37
CA GLN A 355 2.22 52.35 25.83
C GLN A 355 1.06 51.58 26.49
N ALA A 356 1.44 50.49 27.16
CA ALA A 356 0.66 49.63 28.06
C ALA A 356 -0.48 48.82 27.41
N GLN A 357 -0.15 47.60 27.03
CA GLN A 357 -1.11 46.49 26.94
C GLN A 357 -1.47 46.05 28.37
N THR A 358 -2.75 46.00 28.71
CA THR A 358 -3.21 45.46 30.00
C THR A 358 -4.25 44.36 29.77
N ALA A 359 -3.99 43.18 30.36
CA ALA A 359 -4.98 42.13 30.55
C ALA A 359 -5.41 42.13 32.02
N THR A 360 -6.71 42.26 32.28
CA THR A 360 -7.27 42.18 33.64
C THR A 360 -8.32 41.07 33.70
N GLN A 361 -8.43 40.41 34.86
CA GLN A 361 -9.35 39.29 35.15
C GLN A 361 -9.03 37.97 34.42
N CYS A 362 -7.79 37.49 34.56
CA CYS A 362 -7.38 36.16 34.08
C CYS A 362 -7.14 35.23 35.28
N ASN A 363 -7.75 34.03 35.30
CA ASN A 363 -7.48 33.03 36.34
C ASN A 363 -6.20 32.26 35.95
N VAL A 364 -5.10 32.63 36.60
CA VAL A 364 -3.74 32.03 36.56
C VAL A 364 -3.14 31.73 35.17
N GLY A 365 -2.01 32.38 34.87
CA GLY A 365 -1.10 31.98 33.78
C GLY A 365 -1.24 32.76 32.47
N CYS A 366 -1.25 34.09 32.53
CA CYS A 366 -1.11 34.92 31.32
C CYS A 366 0.24 35.64 31.31
N ASP A 367 1.05 35.35 30.29
CA ASP A 367 2.29 36.06 30.02
C ASP A 367 2.12 37.02 28.84
N VAL A 368 2.67 38.22 28.99
CA VAL A 368 2.71 39.26 27.97
C VAL A 368 4.02 39.16 27.22
N GLN A 369 3.97 38.88 25.92
CA GLN A 369 5.18 38.78 25.09
C GLN A 369 5.59 40.18 24.59
N PRO A 370 6.83 40.65 24.85
CA PRO A 370 7.18 42.08 24.68
C PRO A 370 7.28 42.62 23.23
N VAL A 371 6.95 41.86 22.19
CA VAL A 371 7.28 42.21 20.79
C VAL A 371 6.17 42.00 19.75
N ALA A 372 4.94 41.61 20.15
CA ALA A 372 3.77 41.55 19.26
C ALA A 372 2.45 41.61 20.07
N PRO A 373 1.29 42.01 19.49
CA PRO A 373 0.04 42.14 20.23
C PRO A 373 -0.65 40.78 20.39
N GLN A 374 0.00 39.85 21.09
CA GLN A 374 -0.53 38.52 21.36
C GLN A 374 -0.34 38.15 22.84
N PHE A 375 -1.38 37.56 23.42
CA PHE A 375 -1.38 37.05 24.79
C PHE A 375 -1.29 35.54 24.73
N ALA A 376 -0.41 34.94 25.54
CA ALA A 376 -0.44 33.51 25.81
C ALA A 376 -1.10 33.31 27.16
N CYS A 377 -2.31 32.76 27.14
CA CYS A 377 -3.08 32.47 28.34
C CYS A 377 -3.53 31.01 28.33
N SER A 378 -3.33 30.30 29.43
CA SER A 378 -3.79 28.92 29.60
C SER A 378 -5.31 28.82 29.80
N THR A 379 -6.02 29.94 30.03
CA THR A 379 -7.49 30.05 30.06
C THR A 379 -7.97 31.43 29.58
N ALA A 380 -9.25 31.58 29.22
CA ALA A 380 -9.81 32.80 28.61
C ALA A 380 -9.72 34.06 29.49
N CYS A 381 -9.38 35.21 28.90
CA CYS A 381 -9.40 36.54 29.55
C CYS A 381 -10.56 37.40 29.04
N VAL A 382 -11.14 38.20 29.93
CA VAL A 382 -12.36 38.98 29.65
C VAL A 382 -12.09 40.32 28.95
N THR A 383 -10.85 40.83 28.95
CA THR A 383 -10.55 42.11 28.29
C THR A 383 -9.11 42.21 27.83
N VAL A 384 -8.92 42.53 26.54
CA VAL A 384 -7.64 42.74 25.86
C VAL A 384 -7.76 43.96 24.94
N THR A 385 -6.76 44.84 24.90
CA THR A 385 -6.74 46.05 24.04
C THR A 385 -5.55 46.05 23.08
N SER A 386 -5.80 46.32 21.78
CA SER A 386 -4.80 46.37 20.68
C SER A 386 -4.97 47.66 19.84
N CYS A 387 -3.90 48.16 19.20
CA CYS A 387 -3.76 49.58 18.80
C CYS A 387 -4.21 50.00 17.38
N ASP A 388 -4.58 49.13 16.45
CA ASP A 388 -4.80 49.56 15.04
C ASP A 388 -6.26 49.46 14.56
N ALA A 389 -7.12 50.34 15.06
CA ALA A 389 -8.40 50.63 14.42
C ALA A 389 -8.53 52.15 14.19
N GLN A 390 -8.40 52.61 12.93
CA GLN A 390 -8.86 53.94 12.54
C GLN A 390 -9.97 53.89 11.49
N ASN A 391 -10.91 54.81 11.68
CA ASN A 391 -12.27 54.87 11.15
C ASN A 391 -12.38 55.70 9.86
N THR A 392 -13.50 55.49 9.13
CA THR A 392 -14.16 56.28 8.04
C THR A 392 -13.80 55.87 6.59
N ILE A 393 -14.72 55.56 5.65
CA ILE A 393 -16.17 55.79 5.45
C ILE A 393 -16.86 54.54 4.88
N THR A 394 -18.10 54.35 5.33
CA THR A 394 -19.01 53.21 5.18
C THR A 394 -19.81 53.22 3.87
N THR A 395 -19.90 52.07 3.18
CA THR A 395 -21.14 51.65 2.50
C THR A 395 -21.48 50.23 2.93
N THR A 396 -22.49 50.20 3.79
CA THR A 396 -23.31 49.15 4.40
C THR A 396 -23.18 47.71 3.86
N ALA A 397 -22.48 46.87 4.63
CA ALA A 397 -22.92 45.51 4.95
C ALA A 397 -22.84 45.36 6.49
N THR A 398 -24.00 45.23 7.12
CA THR A 398 -24.16 45.23 8.58
C THR A 398 -23.94 43.81 9.10
N ALA A 399 -22.90 43.58 9.91
CA ALA A 399 -22.86 42.46 10.86
C ALA A 399 -22.70 43.03 12.27
N THR A 400 -23.80 42.96 13.04
CA THR A 400 -23.87 43.30 14.46
C THR A 400 -23.31 42.13 15.26
N MET A 401 -22.18 42.28 15.94
CA MET A 401 -21.73 41.30 16.93
C MET A 401 -22.41 41.59 18.27
N THR A 402 -23.26 40.66 18.73
CA THR A 402 -23.83 40.63 20.08
C THR A 402 -23.59 39.24 20.66
N ALA A 403 -23.06 39.17 21.88
CA ALA A 403 -22.97 37.92 22.63
C ALA A 403 -24.35 37.54 23.22
N ILE A 404 -24.90 36.40 22.77
CA ILE A 404 -25.82 35.50 23.48
C ILE A 404 -25.48 34.07 23.02
N GLY A 405 -25.66 33.06 23.89
CA GLY A 405 -25.50 31.62 23.60
C GLY A 405 -26.46 31.04 22.53
N PRO A 406 -26.63 29.71 22.50
CA PRO A 406 -26.78 28.83 21.30
C PRO A 406 -28.00 29.21 20.43
N ASP A 407 -28.10 29.05 19.11
CA ASP A 407 -27.59 28.10 18.08
C ASP A 407 -28.04 28.64 16.67
N PRO A 408 -27.93 27.95 15.51
CA PRO A 408 -26.82 27.33 14.76
C PRO A 408 -26.51 28.10 13.43
N THR A 409 -25.55 27.59 12.65
CA THR A 409 -25.31 27.72 11.17
C THR A 409 -24.20 28.68 10.67
N ASP A 410 -23.18 28.03 10.04
CA ASP A 410 -22.20 28.45 9.00
C ASP A 410 -20.83 28.98 9.50
N ASP A 411 -19.64 28.44 9.19
CA ASP A 411 -19.14 27.38 8.26
C ASP A 411 -17.79 26.85 8.85
N LEU A 412 -17.55 25.58 9.21
CA LEU A 412 -17.39 24.32 8.44
C LEU A 412 -16.20 24.23 7.45
N ASP A 413 -15.13 25.01 7.59
CA ASP A 413 -13.91 24.73 6.80
C ASP A 413 -13.23 23.43 7.32
N GLY A 414 -13.42 22.32 6.58
CA GLY A 414 -12.88 20.99 6.87
C GLY A 414 -13.84 19.96 7.50
N GLN A 415 -15.10 20.31 7.76
CA GLN A 415 -16.11 19.47 8.43
C GLN A 415 -17.27 18.98 7.53
N GLY A 416 -17.19 19.17 6.21
CA GLY A 416 -18.25 18.69 5.32
C GLY A 416 -18.40 17.16 5.33
N GLN A 417 -19.59 16.68 5.01
CA GLN A 417 -19.89 15.23 4.96
C GLN A 417 -19.01 14.54 3.92
N GLN A 418 -18.55 13.33 4.24
CA GLN A 418 -17.60 12.54 3.46
C GLN A 418 -18.08 11.10 3.29
N VAL A 419 -17.48 10.38 2.36
CA VAL A 419 -17.65 8.96 2.12
C VAL A 419 -16.46 8.20 2.68
N ALA A 420 -16.72 7.19 3.49
CA ALA A 420 -15.74 6.22 3.92
C ALA A 420 -16.22 4.84 3.46
N VAL A 421 -15.32 4.00 2.95
CA VAL A 421 -15.71 2.73 2.31
C VAL A 421 -15.05 1.56 3.02
N ALA A 422 -15.86 0.73 3.68
CA ALA A 422 -15.51 -0.64 4.03
C ALA A 422 -15.29 -1.44 2.73
N SER A 423 -14.04 -1.52 2.27
CA SER A 423 -13.67 -1.95 0.91
C SER A 423 -13.25 -3.42 0.92
N TYR A 424 -14.16 -4.33 1.26
CA TYR A 424 -13.86 -5.77 1.39
C TYR A 424 -13.89 -6.49 0.02
N ILE A 425 -13.45 -5.77 -1.00
CA ILE A 425 -13.37 -6.22 -2.39
C ILE A 425 -11.96 -6.76 -2.60
N ASN A 426 -11.84 -8.05 -2.93
CA ASN A 426 -10.54 -8.63 -3.24
C ASN A 426 -9.94 -7.94 -4.50
N PRO A 427 -8.72 -7.36 -4.42
CA PRO A 427 -8.09 -6.67 -5.54
C PRO A 427 -7.97 -7.49 -6.83
N LEU A 428 -7.79 -8.82 -6.73
CA LEU A 428 -7.73 -9.72 -7.88
C LEU A 428 -9.10 -9.99 -8.50
N SER A 429 -10.16 -9.98 -7.69
CA SER A 429 -11.52 -10.27 -8.16
C SER A 429 -12.13 -9.10 -8.92
N ASP A 430 -11.85 -7.86 -8.50
CA ASP A 430 -12.33 -6.65 -9.17
C ASP A 430 -11.28 -5.50 -9.10
N PRO A 431 -10.24 -5.54 -9.94
CA PRO A 431 -9.24 -4.47 -10.02
C PRO A 431 -9.85 -3.11 -10.41
N ALA A 432 -10.89 -3.12 -11.26
CA ALA A 432 -11.53 -1.92 -11.76
C ALA A 432 -12.30 -1.16 -10.66
N ALA A 433 -12.84 -1.87 -9.66
CA ALA A 433 -13.41 -1.23 -8.47
C ALA A 433 -12.35 -0.46 -7.68
N TRP A 434 -11.16 -1.02 -7.50
CA TRP A 434 -10.06 -0.35 -6.80
C TRP A 434 -9.56 0.88 -7.54
N ASP A 435 -9.41 0.80 -8.87
CA ASP A 435 -9.04 1.96 -9.68
C ASP A 435 -10.04 3.11 -9.50
N ARG A 436 -11.35 2.82 -9.51
CA ARG A 436 -12.39 3.83 -9.24
C ARG A 436 -12.29 4.41 -7.83
N LEU A 437 -12.15 3.56 -6.80
CA LEU A 437 -12.03 4.01 -5.39
C LEU A 437 -10.86 4.97 -5.19
N ILE A 438 -9.73 4.67 -5.83
CA ILE A 438 -8.50 5.46 -5.79
C ILE A 438 -8.69 6.80 -6.52
N ASP A 439 -9.34 6.78 -7.69
CA ASP A 439 -9.54 7.97 -8.53
C ASP A 439 -10.56 8.97 -7.99
N TYR A 440 -11.55 8.55 -7.17
CA TYR A 440 -12.52 9.47 -6.60
C TYR A 440 -11.85 10.56 -5.74
N ASP A 441 -12.43 11.76 -5.66
CA ASP A 441 -11.86 12.90 -4.94
C ASP A 441 -11.57 12.56 -3.46
N ALA A 442 -10.30 12.65 -3.03
CA ALA A 442 -9.87 12.35 -1.66
C ALA A 442 -10.50 13.26 -0.59
N LYS A 443 -11.01 14.45 -0.95
CA LYS A 443 -11.77 15.29 0.00
C LYS A 443 -13.16 14.73 0.25
N LYS A 444 -13.77 14.12 -0.76
CA LYS A 444 -15.11 13.53 -0.67
C LYS A 444 -15.07 12.09 -0.21
N MET A 445 -14.09 11.29 -0.66
CA MET A 445 -13.87 9.91 -0.25
C MET A 445 -12.43 9.74 0.29
N PRO A 446 -12.14 10.19 1.51
CA PRO A 446 -10.80 10.10 2.08
C PRO A 446 -10.42 8.70 2.57
N ILE A 447 -11.38 7.86 2.99
CA ILE A 447 -11.10 6.66 3.80
C ILE A 447 -11.48 5.40 3.03
N LEU A 448 -10.53 4.46 2.94
CA LEU A 448 -10.73 3.11 2.42
C LEU A 448 -10.27 2.10 3.48
N VAL A 449 -11.06 1.07 3.76
CA VAL A 449 -10.67 0.00 4.71
C VAL A 449 -10.11 -1.19 3.95
N ALA A 450 -8.87 -1.57 4.26
CA ALA A 450 -8.23 -2.78 3.75
C ALA A 450 -8.50 -3.98 4.67
N ASN A 451 -8.88 -5.11 4.08
CA ASN A 451 -9.13 -6.35 4.80
C ASN A 451 -8.61 -7.54 3.99
N VAL A 452 -7.37 -7.98 4.25
CA VAL A 452 -6.70 -9.03 3.48
C VAL A 452 -7.36 -10.39 3.73
N VAL A 453 -7.48 -10.77 5.01
CA VAL A 453 -8.01 -12.07 5.44
C VAL A 453 -8.57 -12.00 6.87
N ASN A 454 -9.54 -11.11 7.08
CA ASN A 454 -10.02 -10.69 8.42
C ASN A 454 -8.87 -10.16 9.28
N GLY A 455 -8.01 -9.34 8.67
CA GLY A 455 -6.76 -8.85 9.23
C GLY A 455 -5.65 -8.68 8.19
N PRO A 456 -4.40 -8.43 8.63
CA PRO A 456 -3.26 -8.15 7.78
C PRO A 456 -2.59 -9.37 7.13
N ASP A 457 -2.97 -10.59 7.56
CA ASP A 457 -2.24 -11.85 7.33
C ASP A 457 -0.86 -11.91 8.05
N SER A 458 -0.04 -12.91 7.69
CA SER A 458 1.30 -13.19 8.22
C SER A 458 2.43 -12.74 7.30
N THR A 459 2.10 -12.48 6.04
CA THR A 459 3.03 -12.03 4.99
C THR A 459 2.33 -11.01 4.12
N VAL A 460 3.11 -10.15 3.45
CA VAL A 460 2.57 -9.18 2.49
C VAL A 460 1.84 -9.90 1.36
N ASP A 461 0.59 -9.53 1.11
CA ASP A 461 -0.11 -9.87 -0.13
C ASP A 461 0.18 -8.78 -1.16
N SER A 462 0.83 -9.14 -2.27
CA SER A 462 1.26 -8.21 -3.31
C SER A 462 0.13 -7.43 -3.97
N ASN A 463 -1.07 -8.01 -4.05
CA ASN A 463 -2.21 -7.35 -4.70
C ASN A 463 -2.82 -6.31 -3.76
N TRP A 464 -2.85 -6.62 -2.46
CA TRP A 464 -3.22 -5.65 -1.44
C TRP A 464 -2.17 -4.56 -1.30
N GLU A 465 -0.88 -4.90 -1.32
CA GLU A 465 0.22 -3.93 -1.27
C GLU A 465 0.10 -2.89 -2.40
N ASP A 466 -0.14 -3.33 -3.64
CA ASP A 466 -0.34 -2.44 -4.79
C ASP A 466 -1.49 -1.43 -4.53
N VAL A 467 -2.70 -1.91 -4.21
CA VAL A 467 -3.86 -1.01 -4.03
C VAL A 467 -3.69 -0.10 -2.82
N ILE A 468 -3.06 -0.57 -1.73
CA ILE A 468 -2.80 0.21 -0.52
C ILE A 468 -1.81 1.34 -0.84
N GLN A 469 -0.71 1.05 -1.54
CA GLN A 469 0.29 2.04 -1.91
C GLN A 469 -0.27 3.08 -2.91
N ARG A 470 -1.05 2.64 -3.91
CA ARG A 470 -1.69 3.54 -4.87
C ARG A 470 -2.72 4.43 -4.20
N ALA A 471 -3.57 3.88 -3.32
CA ALA A 471 -4.54 4.65 -2.56
C ALA A 471 -3.86 5.70 -1.66
N SER A 472 -2.84 5.30 -0.90
CA SER A 472 -2.07 6.22 -0.05
C SER A 472 -1.41 7.33 -0.88
N SER A 473 -0.79 6.99 -2.02
CA SER A 473 -0.17 7.95 -2.95
C SER A 473 -1.18 8.93 -3.57
N ALA A 474 -2.43 8.50 -3.75
CA ALA A 474 -3.55 9.34 -4.19
C ALA A 474 -4.11 10.25 -3.07
N GLY A 475 -3.53 10.20 -1.86
CA GLY A 475 -3.95 11.00 -0.71
C GLY A 475 -5.13 10.40 0.06
N LYS A 476 -5.45 9.12 -0.14
CA LYS A 476 -6.42 8.39 0.69
C LYS A 476 -5.77 7.99 2.01
N THR A 477 -6.59 7.91 3.06
CA THR A 477 -6.24 7.27 4.33
C THR A 477 -6.73 5.83 4.30
N VAL A 478 -5.80 4.89 4.10
CA VAL A 478 -6.12 3.46 4.13
C VAL A 478 -6.10 2.95 5.56
N LEU A 479 -7.17 2.32 6.02
CA LEU A 479 -7.30 1.78 7.37
C LEU A 479 -7.17 0.25 7.35
N GLY A 480 -6.29 -0.31 8.18
CA GLY A 480 -6.19 -1.75 8.37
C GLY A 480 -7.35 -2.27 9.23
N TYR A 481 -8.07 -3.29 8.76
CA TYR A 481 -9.12 -3.96 9.52
C TYR A 481 -8.54 -4.76 10.71
N VAL A 482 -9.07 -4.53 11.91
CA VAL A 482 -8.72 -5.28 13.13
C VAL A 482 -9.99 -5.74 13.84
N ARG A 483 -10.11 -7.03 14.12
CA ARG A 483 -11.27 -7.62 14.79
C ARG A 483 -11.14 -7.52 16.32
N THR A 484 -12.11 -6.90 16.98
CA THR A 484 -12.10 -6.75 18.45
C THR A 484 -13.01 -7.72 19.21
N GLY A 485 -13.82 -8.53 18.51
CA GLY A 485 -14.58 -9.62 19.12
C GLY A 485 -15.61 -9.20 20.15
N TYR A 486 -16.06 -7.96 20.13
CA TYR A 486 -16.86 -7.36 21.20
C TYR A 486 -16.21 -7.56 22.57
N LEU A 487 -14.87 -7.60 22.62
CA LEU A 487 -14.06 -7.89 23.80
C LEU A 487 -14.44 -9.20 24.52
N GLY A 488 -15.11 -10.13 23.83
CA GLY A 488 -15.64 -11.37 24.37
C GLY A 488 -16.83 -11.22 25.32
N VAL A 489 -17.42 -10.02 25.42
CA VAL A 489 -18.50 -9.76 26.39
C VAL A 489 -19.90 -9.95 25.83
N SER A 490 -20.04 -10.01 24.50
CA SER A 490 -21.30 -10.29 23.81
C SER A 490 -21.94 -11.62 24.24
N ASP A 491 -23.21 -11.81 23.88
CA ASP A 491 -23.95 -13.06 24.14
C ASP A 491 -23.31 -14.26 23.42
N GLN A 492 -22.71 -14.02 22.26
CA GLN A 492 -21.98 -15.02 21.47
C GLN A 492 -20.66 -15.45 22.13
N LYS A 493 -20.15 -14.68 23.10
CA LYS A 493 -18.91 -14.95 23.83
C LYS A 493 -17.74 -15.25 22.89
N PHE A 494 -17.51 -14.35 21.94
CA PHE A 494 -16.37 -14.50 21.04
C PHE A 494 -15.06 -14.60 21.82
N GLN A 495 -14.16 -15.40 21.27
CA GLN A 495 -12.85 -15.62 21.84
C GLN A 495 -11.79 -15.06 20.90
N THR A 496 -10.62 -14.75 21.47
CA THR A 496 -9.39 -14.51 20.74
C THR A 496 -9.06 -15.75 19.89
N ARG A 497 -8.14 -15.62 18.94
CA ARG A 497 -7.64 -16.74 18.12
C ARG A 497 -7.01 -17.85 18.97
N LEU A 498 -6.60 -17.52 20.21
CA LEU A 498 -6.09 -18.46 21.21
C LEU A 498 -7.19 -19.04 22.13
N GLY A 499 -8.47 -18.79 21.85
CA GLY A 499 -9.58 -19.34 22.62
C GLY A 499 -9.85 -18.65 23.96
N SER A 500 -9.34 -17.43 24.18
CA SER A 500 -9.54 -16.68 25.42
C SER A 500 -10.69 -15.66 25.29
N GLY A 501 -11.45 -15.48 26.38
CA GLY A 501 -12.42 -14.38 26.51
C GLY A 501 -11.93 -13.26 27.44
N ASP A 502 -10.69 -13.34 27.92
CA ASP A 502 -10.13 -12.37 28.88
C ASP A 502 -9.81 -11.04 28.16
N LEU A 503 -10.17 -9.91 28.78
CA LEU A 503 -9.92 -8.57 28.23
C LEU A 503 -8.43 -8.29 27.94
N ALA A 504 -7.53 -8.81 28.79
CA ALA A 504 -6.10 -8.68 28.60
C ALA A 504 -5.61 -9.38 27.33
N ASP A 505 -6.15 -10.55 27.04
CA ASP A 505 -5.78 -11.36 25.89
C ASP A 505 -6.35 -10.74 24.60
N TRP A 506 -7.57 -10.17 24.67
CA TRP A 506 -8.11 -9.33 23.60
C TRP A 506 -7.24 -8.11 23.33
N THR A 507 -6.77 -7.42 24.38
CA THR A 507 -5.89 -6.25 24.24
C THR A 507 -4.61 -6.61 23.51
N ALA A 508 -3.93 -7.67 23.96
CA ALA A 508 -2.68 -8.12 23.35
C ALA A 508 -2.89 -8.51 21.88
N GLN A 509 -3.96 -9.24 21.54
CA GLN A 509 -4.24 -9.62 20.17
C GLN A 509 -4.55 -8.40 19.29
N ILE A 510 -5.32 -7.43 19.78
CA ILE A 510 -5.66 -6.22 19.04
C ILE A 510 -4.38 -5.41 18.75
N GLU A 511 -3.51 -5.22 19.75
CA GLU A 511 -2.23 -4.53 19.57
C GLU A 511 -1.30 -5.28 18.60
N GLU A 512 -1.26 -6.62 18.67
CA GLU A 512 -0.52 -7.47 17.73
C GLU A 512 -1.00 -7.27 16.28
N ASP A 513 -2.32 -7.24 16.06
CA ASP A 513 -2.91 -7.05 14.73
C ASP A 513 -2.63 -5.63 14.19
N VAL A 514 -2.71 -4.62 15.05
CA VAL A 514 -2.32 -3.23 14.72
C VAL A 514 -0.88 -3.19 14.25
N ASP A 515 0.05 -3.72 15.04
CA ASP A 515 1.47 -3.67 14.70
C ASP A 515 1.80 -4.51 13.46
N MET A 516 1.07 -5.61 13.24
CA MET A 516 1.24 -6.42 12.04
C MET A 516 0.84 -5.67 10.76
N TRP A 517 -0.22 -4.85 10.78
CA TRP A 517 -0.57 -3.99 9.63
C TRP A 517 0.59 -3.06 9.24
N TYR A 518 1.15 -2.33 10.19
CA TYR A 518 2.27 -1.42 9.93
C TYR A 518 3.57 -2.16 9.61
N LYS A 519 3.79 -3.35 10.19
CA LYS A 519 4.94 -4.20 9.87
C LYS A 519 4.91 -4.69 8.42
N LEU A 520 3.74 -5.10 7.92
CA LEU A 520 3.60 -5.67 6.58
C LEU A 520 3.47 -4.59 5.49
N TYR A 521 2.73 -3.50 5.75
CA TYR A 521 2.36 -2.52 4.73
C TYR A 521 2.94 -1.11 4.96
N GLY A 522 3.69 -0.91 6.06
CA GLY A 522 4.43 0.31 6.36
C GLY A 522 3.54 1.56 6.52
N ASP A 523 4.13 2.71 6.20
CA ASP A 523 3.48 4.03 6.31
C ASP A 523 2.35 4.25 5.29
N SER A 524 2.09 3.28 4.40
CA SER A 524 0.93 3.33 3.49
C SER A 524 -0.38 3.05 4.23
N ILE A 525 -0.31 2.45 5.42
CA ILE A 525 -1.44 2.37 6.34
C ILE A 525 -1.56 3.70 7.09
N GLY A 526 -2.67 4.39 6.89
CA GLY A 526 -2.95 5.68 7.53
C GLY A 526 -3.73 5.56 8.84
N GLY A 527 -4.08 4.35 9.28
CA GLY A 527 -4.86 4.14 10.48
C GLY A 527 -5.43 2.72 10.63
N ILE A 528 -6.32 2.54 11.60
CA ILE A 528 -6.93 1.25 11.95
C ILE A 528 -8.44 1.37 12.05
N PHE A 529 -9.13 0.39 11.46
CA PHE A 529 -10.56 0.18 11.57
C PHE A 529 -10.81 -1.00 12.53
N PHE A 530 -11.22 -0.71 13.75
CA PHE A 530 -11.56 -1.69 14.77
C PHE A 530 -13.01 -2.15 14.60
N ASP A 531 -13.20 -3.38 14.14
CA ASP A 531 -14.52 -3.96 13.94
C ASP A 531 -15.01 -4.77 15.15
N GLU A 532 -16.31 -5.07 15.17
CA GLU A 532 -16.99 -5.79 16.25
C GLU A 532 -16.84 -5.07 17.61
N GLY A 533 -16.94 -3.75 17.61
CA GLY A 533 -16.80 -2.91 18.79
C GLY A 533 -17.92 -3.13 19.82
N TRP A 534 -17.61 -3.07 21.11
CA TRP A 534 -18.63 -3.13 22.16
C TRP A 534 -19.22 -1.73 22.42
N PRO A 535 -20.55 -1.52 22.35
CA PRO A 535 -21.14 -0.19 22.38
C PRO A 535 -21.52 0.35 23.78
N GLU A 536 -21.39 -0.46 24.84
CA GLU A 536 -21.78 -0.09 26.20
C GLU A 536 -20.56 0.23 27.09
N CYS A 537 -20.70 1.15 28.04
CA CYS A 537 -19.55 1.62 28.84
C CYS A 537 -18.92 0.51 29.71
N GLY A 538 -19.74 -0.44 30.15
CA GLY A 538 -19.38 -1.43 31.16
C GLY A 538 -19.32 -0.86 32.58
N ASP A 539 -19.04 -1.73 33.55
CA ASP A 539 -18.89 -1.35 34.95
C ASP A 539 -17.73 -0.34 35.09
N ASN A 540 -18.02 0.82 35.68
CA ASN A 540 -17.06 1.91 35.87
C ASN A 540 -16.28 2.30 34.60
N ASN A 541 -16.90 2.23 33.41
CA ASN A 541 -16.29 2.55 32.11
C ASN A 541 -15.15 1.62 31.64
N GLN A 542 -15.05 0.40 32.18
CA GLN A 542 -13.92 -0.49 31.87
C GLN A 542 -13.68 -0.74 30.36
N TYR A 543 -14.73 -0.80 29.54
CA TYR A 543 -14.57 -1.04 28.09
C TYR A 543 -14.13 0.22 27.35
N VAL A 544 -14.68 1.37 27.76
CA VAL A 544 -14.29 2.69 27.24
C VAL A 544 -12.81 2.96 27.53
N ASP A 545 -12.38 2.69 28.76
CA ASP A 545 -11.00 2.89 29.19
C ASP A 545 -10.05 1.95 28.42
N LEU A 546 -10.49 0.74 28.09
CA LEU A 546 -9.74 -0.19 27.24
C LEU A 546 -9.59 0.34 25.81
N TYR A 547 -10.67 0.80 25.18
CA TYR A 547 -10.60 1.38 23.83
C TYR A 547 -9.77 2.66 23.79
N LYS A 548 -9.83 3.50 24.83
CA LYS A 548 -8.92 4.66 24.97
C LYS A 548 -7.47 4.23 25.07
N TYR A 549 -7.20 3.16 25.82
CA TYR A 549 -5.87 2.59 25.96
C TYR A 549 -5.34 2.08 24.61
N ILE A 550 -6.13 1.30 23.87
CA ILE A 550 -5.81 0.78 22.52
C ILE A 550 -5.61 1.93 21.52
N ASN A 551 -6.47 2.95 21.53
CA ASN A 551 -6.33 4.13 20.67
C ASN A 551 -5.01 4.86 20.95
N ALA A 552 -4.72 5.10 22.22
CA ALA A 552 -3.51 5.79 22.62
C ALA A 552 -2.25 4.95 22.37
N TYR A 553 -2.32 3.62 22.49
CA TYR A 553 -1.27 2.70 22.04
C TYR A 553 -1.02 2.87 20.55
N THR A 554 -2.06 2.69 19.73
CA THR A 554 -2.01 2.77 18.27
C THR A 554 -1.37 4.08 17.82
N LYS A 555 -1.82 5.22 18.34
CA LYS A 555 -1.31 6.54 17.96
C LYS A 555 0.09 6.86 18.53
N ARG A 556 0.51 6.23 19.63
CA ARG A 556 1.89 6.38 20.15
C ARG A 556 2.88 5.54 19.35
N ALA A 557 2.49 4.32 18.99
CA ALA A 557 3.28 3.44 18.15
C ALA A 557 3.36 3.98 16.71
N HIS A 558 2.24 4.53 16.21
CA HIS A 558 2.08 4.98 14.83
C HIS A 558 1.49 6.42 14.81
N PRO A 559 2.32 7.46 14.99
CA PRO A 559 1.86 8.85 14.98
C PRO A 559 1.16 9.24 13.68
N GLY A 560 -0.02 9.84 13.78
CA GLY A 560 -0.86 10.18 12.64
C GLY A 560 -1.87 9.10 12.24
N ALA A 561 -1.88 7.93 12.89
CA ALA A 561 -2.89 6.91 12.68
C ALA A 561 -4.30 7.42 12.99
N LEU A 562 -5.21 7.34 12.02
CA LEU A 562 -6.65 7.54 12.22
C LEU A 562 -7.29 6.28 12.83
N THR A 563 -8.16 6.42 13.84
CA THR A 563 -8.83 5.26 14.45
C THR A 563 -10.35 5.32 14.34
N VAL A 564 -10.92 4.19 13.92
CA VAL A 564 -12.38 4.01 13.80
C VAL A 564 -12.80 2.82 14.66
N LEU A 565 -13.89 2.93 15.42
CA LEU A 565 -14.52 1.80 16.11
C LEU A 565 -15.91 1.53 15.53
N ASN A 566 -16.13 0.29 15.10
CA ASN A 566 -17.38 -0.17 14.51
C ASN A 566 -18.11 -1.21 15.37
N PRO A 567 -19.13 -0.81 16.15
CA PRO A 567 -20.13 -1.73 16.70
C PRO A 567 -21.33 -1.99 15.78
N GLY A 568 -21.46 -1.28 14.66
CA GLY A 568 -22.61 -1.32 13.74
C GLY A 568 -23.94 -0.82 14.33
N SER A 569 -23.90 -0.21 15.53
CA SER A 569 -25.08 0.08 16.34
C SER A 569 -24.90 1.33 17.22
N PRO A 570 -25.99 1.91 17.76
CA PRO A 570 -25.89 3.08 18.63
C PRO A 570 -24.96 2.85 19.82
N MET A 571 -24.18 3.86 20.16
CA MET A 571 -23.16 3.80 21.21
C MET A 571 -23.48 4.73 22.37
N ALA A 572 -23.12 4.31 23.59
CA ALA A 572 -23.25 5.15 24.76
C ALA A 572 -22.31 6.38 24.70
N SER A 573 -22.77 7.52 25.22
CA SER A 573 -22.03 8.80 25.19
C SER A 573 -20.61 8.77 25.76
N CYS A 574 -20.31 7.83 26.66
CA CYS A 574 -18.97 7.59 27.20
C CYS A 574 -17.92 7.26 26.13
N PHE A 575 -18.33 6.86 24.93
CA PHE A 575 -17.44 6.53 23.81
C PHE A 575 -17.00 7.73 22.97
N GLU A 576 -17.61 8.92 23.11
CA GLU A 576 -17.31 10.07 22.23
C GLU A 576 -15.80 10.37 22.12
N ASP A 577 -15.08 10.22 23.24
CA ASP A 577 -13.65 10.51 23.36
C ASP A 577 -12.77 9.23 23.29
N THR A 578 -13.26 8.12 22.71
CA THR A 578 -12.50 6.86 22.61
C THR A 578 -11.65 6.78 21.35
N MET A 579 -12.27 6.97 20.19
CA MET A 579 -11.65 6.92 18.85
C MET A 579 -11.89 8.21 18.09
N ASP A 580 -11.22 8.42 16.96
CA ASP A 580 -11.46 9.57 16.11
C ASP A 580 -12.89 9.55 15.54
N THR A 581 -13.32 8.39 15.02
CA THR A 581 -14.65 8.15 14.45
C THR A 581 -15.31 6.90 15.02
N LEU A 582 -16.64 6.92 15.14
CA LEU A 582 -17.48 5.84 15.63
C LEU A 582 -18.51 5.48 14.56
N LEU A 583 -18.57 4.22 14.16
CA LEU A 583 -19.56 3.73 13.19
C LEU A 583 -20.83 3.28 13.93
N THR A 584 -21.81 4.17 14.03
CA THR A 584 -22.96 4.00 14.94
C THR A 584 -24.24 3.50 14.26
N PHE A 585 -24.17 3.15 12.98
CA PHE A 585 -25.29 2.58 12.24
C PHE A 585 -24.80 1.73 11.07
N GLU A 586 -25.24 0.48 11.00
CA GLU A 586 -24.91 -0.45 9.92
C GLU A 586 -26.10 -1.38 9.62
N LEU A 587 -27.13 -0.87 8.94
CA LEU A 587 -28.36 -1.63 8.62
C LEU A 587 -28.96 -1.21 7.27
N SER A 588 -29.98 -1.92 6.82
CA SER A 588 -30.69 -1.67 5.55
C SER A 588 -31.28 -0.27 5.42
N TYR A 589 -31.53 0.16 4.18
CA TYR A 589 -32.27 1.35 3.81
C TYR A 589 -33.63 1.45 4.49
N ASP A 590 -34.42 0.38 4.53
CA ASP A 590 -35.71 0.37 5.21
C ASP A 590 -35.56 0.63 6.72
N SER A 591 -34.56 0.02 7.34
CA SER A 591 -34.24 0.28 8.75
C SER A 591 -33.81 1.73 8.96
N TYR A 592 -33.00 2.29 8.05
CA TYR A 592 -32.56 3.67 8.13
C TYR A 592 -33.72 4.66 7.98
N VAL A 593 -34.66 4.44 7.07
CA VAL A 593 -35.76 5.39 6.83
C VAL A 593 -36.87 5.24 7.87
N ASN A 594 -37.25 3.99 8.18
CA ASN A 594 -38.49 3.71 8.92
C ASN A 594 -38.27 3.29 10.38
N SER A 595 -37.07 2.82 10.73
CA SER A 595 -36.79 2.21 12.05
C SER A 595 -35.49 2.71 12.71
N TYR A 596 -35.02 3.90 12.33
CA TYR A 596 -33.76 4.46 12.84
C TYR A 596 -33.82 4.70 14.34
N THR A 597 -32.80 4.22 15.05
CA THR A 597 -32.58 4.47 16.47
C THR A 597 -31.34 5.37 16.62
N PRO A 598 -31.49 6.62 17.11
CA PRO A 598 -30.34 7.51 17.31
C PRO A 598 -29.53 7.12 18.55
N ASN A 599 -28.30 7.63 18.63
CA ASN A 599 -27.57 7.75 19.89
C ASN A 599 -28.37 8.63 20.88
N ASP A 600 -28.18 8.41 22.18
CA ASP A 600 -28.78 9.24 23.24
C ASP A 600 -28.03 10.57 23.46
N TRP A 601 -27.05 10.86 22.60
CA TRP A 601 -26.21 12.05 22.60
C TRP A 601 -25.96 12.56 21.18
N THR A 602 -25.56 13.82 21.08
CA THR A 602 -25.17 14.47 19.82
C THR A 602 -23.66 14.73 19.87
N PRO A 603 -22.92 14.38 18.81
CA PRO A 603 -21.48 14.59 18.81
C PRO A 603 -21.12 16.08 18.76
N LYS A 604 -20.00 16.43 19.39
CA LYS A 604 -19.41 17.78 19.30
C LYS A 604 -18.94 18.12 17.87
N ASP A 605 -18.58 17.11 17.09
CA ASP A 605 -18.11 17.22 15.70
C ASP A 605 -18.79 16.12 14.86
N PRO A 606 -19.46 16.45 13.74
CA PRO A 606 -20.19 15.45 12.95
C PRO A 606 -19.28 14.34 12.40
N ARG A 607 -17.99 14.62 12.18
CA ARG A 607 -17.00 13.61 11.72
C ARG A 607 -16.81 12.47 12.73
N LYS A 608 -17.30 12.63 13.95
CA LYS A 608 -17.33 11.57 14.96
C LYS A 608 -18.21 10.40 14.56
N LEU A 609 -19.22 10.58 13.71
CA LEU A 609 -20.19 9.55 13.37
C LEU A 609 -20.05 9.09 11.91
N TRP A 610 -20.02 7.77 11.73
CA TRP A 610 -20.11 7.10 10.44
C TRP A 610 -21.36 6.22 10.38
N HIS A 611 -22.15 6.35 9.32
CA HIS A 611 -23.25 5.44 9.00
C HIS A 611 -22.97 4.64 7.73
N ILE A 612 -23.28 3.35 7.74
CA ILE A 612 -23.35 2.49 6.57
C ILE A 612 -24.81 2.10 6.34
N VAL A 613 -25.31 2.28 5.12
CA VAL A 613 -26.69 1.93 4.75
C VAL A 613 -26.67 1.12 3.45
N TYR A 614 -27.05 -0.15 3.53
CA TYR A 614 -27.14 -1.06 2.38
C TYR A 614 -28.58 -1.18 1.85
N ASP A 615 -28.79 -1.81 0.69
CA ASP A 615 -30.09 -1.91 0.00
C ASP A 615 -30.72 -0.54 -0.33
N VAL A 616 -29.88 0.46 -0.62
CA VAL A 616 -30.32 1.82 -0.96
C VAL A 616 -30.47 1.93 -2.47
N PRO A 617 -31.68 2.15 -3.02
CA PRO A 617 -31.84 2.32 -4.46
C PRO A 617 -31.17 3.62 -4.94
N GLU A 618 -30.59 3.60 -6.15
CA GLU A 618 -29.88 4.75 -6.73
C GLU A 618 -30.71 6.05 -6.70
N SER A 619 -32.02 5.95 -6.92
CA SER A 619 -32.94 7.08 -6.89
C SER A 619 -33.11 7.74 -5.50
N ALA A 620 -32.70 7.07 -4.43
CA ALA A 620 -32.77 7.57 -3.06
C ALA A 620 -31.44 8.11 -2.52
N VAL A 621 -30.31 7.91 -3.22
CA VAL A 621 -28.95 8.25 -2.75
C VAL A 621 -28.85 9.68 -2.22
N SER A 622 -29.27 10.67 -3.01
CA SER A 622 -29.20 12.08 -2.61
C SER A 622 -30.06 12.41 -1.38
N GLU A 623 -31.23 11.79 -1.24
CA GLU A 623 -32.12 12.01 -0.10
C GLU A 623 -31.60 11.30 1.16
N VAL A 624 -30.98 10.13 1.02
CA VAL A 624 -30.34 9.43 2.13
C VAL A 624 -29.09 10.16 2.62
N ALA A 625 -28.28 10.71 1.72
CA ALA A 625 -27.12 11.53 2.09
C ALA A 625 -27.53 12.76 2.93
N LYS A 626 -28.55 13.50 2.47
CA LYS A 626 -29.14 14.61 3.24
C LYS A 626 -29.68 14.15 4.58
N LEU A 627 -30.39 13.02 4.63
CA LEU A 627 -30.93 12.47 5.88
C LEU A 627 -29.82 12.08 6.85
N ALA A 628 -28.71 11.52 6.36
CA ALA A 628 -27.55 11.20 7.17
C ALA A 628 -26.89 12.44 7.74
N ASN A 629 -26.78 13.50 6.95
CA ASN A 629 -26.25 14.78 7.42
C ASN A 629 -27.15 15.38 8.51
N GLN A 630 -28.49 15.35 8.32
CA GLN A 630 -29.46 15.77 9.35
C GLN A 630 -29.38 14.94 10.64
N ARG A 631 -28.90 13.70 10.55
CA ARG A 631 -28.67 12.80 11.69
C ARG A 631 -27.29 12.97 12.32
N GLY A 632 -26.48 13.91 11.83
CA GLY A 632 -25.18 14.26 12.37
C GLY A 632 -24.03 13.35 11.92
N ALA A 633 -24.22 12.54 10.88
CA ALA A 633 -23.16 11.69 10.34
C ALA A 633 -22.26 12.45 9.37
N GLY A 634 -21.01 12.66 9.78
CA GLY A 634 -19.96 13.22 8.95
C GLY A 634 -19.37 12.22 7.96
N PHE A 635 -19.53 10.91 8.20
CA PHE A 635 -19.16 9.86 7.24
C PHE A 635 -20.35 9.00 6.85
N LEU A 636 -20.39 8.61 5.57
CA LEU A 636 -21.47 7.80 5.00
C LEU A 636 -20.93 6.75 4.02
N GLN A 637 -21.47 5.54 4.06
CA GLN A 637 -21.37 4.57 2.98
C GLN A 637 -22.78 4.17 2.54
N LEU A 638 -23.07 4.30 1.25
CA LEU A 638 -24.31 3.82 0.65
C LEU A 638 -23.98 2.75 -0.39
N THR A 639 -24.78 1.69 -0.43
CA THR A 639 -24.68 0.65 -1.45
C THR A 639 -26.07 0.12 -1.81
N ASP A 640 -26.25 -0.23 -3.08
CA ASP A 640 -27.44 -0.95 -3.59
C ASP A 640 -27.33 -2.47 -3.40
N ASP A 641 -26.21 -2.96 -2.87
CA ASP A 641 -26.00 -4.36 -2.53
C ASP A 641 -26.75 -4.77 -1.24
N THR A 642 -26.89 -6.07 -1.04
CA THR A 642 -27.74 -6.68 -0.03
C THR A 642 -26.98 -7.72 0.80
N LEU A 643 -27.63 -8.22 1.86
CA LEU A 643 -27.09 -9.32 2.66
C LEU A 643 -26.91 -10.60 1.82
N PRO A 644 -25.92 -11.46 2.15
CA PRO A 644 -25.18 -11.50 3.41
C PRO A 644 -23.94 -10.60 3.50
N ASN A 645 -23.46 -10.04 2.40
CA ASN A 645 -22.21 -9.27 2.39
C ASN A 645 -22.31 -8.06 1.45
N PRO A 646 -22.77 -6.89 1.92
CA PRO A 646 -22.94 -5.71 1.07
C PRO A 646 -21.61 -4.97 0.78
N TYR A 647 -20.47 -5.56 1.11
CA TYR A 647 -19.14 -4.93 1.08
C TYR A 647 -18.17 -5.57 0.07
N ASP A 648 -18.60 -6.62 -0.63
CA ASP A 648 -17.78 -7.34 -1.62
C ASP A 648 -17.94 -6.82 -3.05
N THR A 649 -18.81 -5.84 -3.28
CA THR A 649 -18.95 -5.16 -4.56
C THR A 649 -18.98 -3.64 -4.41
N LEU A 650 -18.52 -2.94 -5.44
CA LEU A 650 -18.63 -1.49 -5.55
C LEU A 650 -19.80 -1.13 -6.48
N PRO A 651 -20.77 -0.30 -6.03
CA PRO A 651 -21.86 0.16 -6.88
C PRO A 651 -21.40 0.75 -8.21
N ALA A 652 -22.32 0.83 -9.18
CA ALA A 652 -22.04 1.44 -10.48
C ALA A 652 -21.51 2.88 -10.34
N ASP A 653 -20.71 3.35 -11.29
CA ASP A 653 -20.12 4.69 -11.22
C ASP A 653 -21.18 5.79 -11.09
N SER A 654 -22.31 5.69 -11.79
CA SER A 654 -23.43 6.65 -11.67
C SER A 654 -23.97 6.76 -10.24
N TYR A 655 -24.00 5.64 -9.52
CA TYR A 655 -24.42 5.58 -8.13
C TYR A 655 -23.45 6.33 -7.23
N ILE A 656 -22.15 6.05 -7.36
CA ILE A 656 -21.12 6.71 -6.54
C ILE A 656 -21.05 8.19 -6.86
N GLN A 657 -21.15 8.59 -8.13
CA GLN A 657 -21.20 9.99 -8.53
C GLN A 657 -22.42 10.72 -7.93
N SER A 658 -23.59 10.08 -7.90
CA SER A 658 -24.78 10.62 -7.21
C SER A 658 -24.53 10.87 -5.73
N MET A 659 -23.77 9.99 -5.07
CA MET A 659 -23.34 10.18 -3.68
C MET A 659 -22.32 11.33 -3.56
N MET A 660 -21.32 11.38 -4.45
CA MET A 660 -20.32 12.46 -4.48
C MET A 660 -20.96 13.84 -4.68
N ASP A 661 -21.93 13.94 -5.59
CA ASP A 661 -22.68 15.18 -5.87
C ASP A 661 -23.54 15.63 -4.68
N ALA A 662 -23.95 14.69 -3.82
CA ALA A 662 -24.79 14.98 -2.66
C ALA A 662 -24.01 15.44 -1.42
N ILE A 663 -22.67 15.37 -1.45
CA ILE A 663 -21.81 15.71 -0.30
C ILE A 663 -20.80 16.81 -0.64
N ASP A 664 -20.45 17.59 0.39
CA ASP A 664 -19.55 18.73 0.26
C ASP A 664 -18.07 18.33 0.29
N GLY A 665 -17.74 17.20 0.94
CA GLY A 665 -16.37 16.78 1.22
C GLY A 665 -15.75 17.54 2.40
N GLY A 666 -14.63 17.06 2.90
CA GLY A 666 -14.02 17.57 4.11
C GLY A 666 -12.65 16.96 4.40
N SER A 667 -12.30 16.91 5.67
CA SER A 667 -11.06 16.29 6.16
C SER A 667 -11.34 15.45 7.40
N PRO A 668 -10.75 14.25 7.54
CA PRO A 668 -10.91 13.45 8.74
C PRO A 668 -10.53 14.21 10.01
N LEU A 669 -11.29 13.96 11.08
CA LEU A 669 -10.86 14.33 12.43
C LEU A 669 -9.78 13.34 12.83
N ASN A 670 -8.57 13.79 13.14
CA ASN A 670 -7.49 12.91 13.59
C ASN A 670 -6.72 13.61 14.72
N ALA A 671 -6.95 13.15 15.94
CA ALA A 671 -6.26 13.69 17.11
C ALA A 671 -4.93 12.97 17.36
N ASP A 672 -3.95 13.66 17.94
CA ASP A 672 -2.74 13.00 18.43
C ASP A 672 -3.05 12.05 19.60
N ALA A 673 -2.09 11.17 19.91
CA ALA A 673 -2.22 10.27 21.05
C ALA A 673 -2.47 11.03 22.36
N ALA A 674 -3.36 10.48 23.20
CA ALA A 674 -3.55 10.99 24.55
C ALA A 674 -2.23 10.91 25.34
N SER A 675 -1.86 12.03 25.98
CA SER A 675 -0.70 12.08 26.87
C SER A 675 -0.96 11.25 28.12
N TRP A 676 0.11 10.63 28.64
CA TRP A 676 0.05 9.98 29.95
C TRP A 676 -0.26 10.99 31.06
N ASP A 677 -1.10 10.59 32.01
CA ASP A 677 -1.40 11.40 33.18
C ASP A 677 -0.11 11.77 33.93
N SER A 678 -0.02 13.01 34.39
CA SER A 678 1.11 13.46 35.21
C SER A 678 1.12 12.75 36.56
N GLY A 679 2.29 12.35 37.06
CA GLY A 679 2.39 11.63 38.33
C GLY A 679 3.79 11.08 38.60
N SER A 680 3.91 10.29 39.66
CA SER A 680 5.13 9.56 39.99
C SER A 680 5.41 8.45 38.98
N ALA A 681 6.69 8.08 38.80
CA ALA A 681 7.04 6.85 38.10
C ALA A 681 6.46 5.63 38.83
N ALA A 682 6.16 4.57 38.07
CA ALA A 682 5.60 3.36 38.64
C ALA A 682 6.60 2.61 39.54
N GLY A 683 6.08 1.87 40.51
CA GLY A 683 6.85 0.96 41.33
C GLY A 683 7.40 -0.24 40.56
N ALA A 684 8.25 -1.03 41.21
CA ALA A 684 8.77 -2.27 40.61
C ALA A 684 7.67 -3.33 40.45
N VAL A 685 7.61 -3.97 39.29
CA VAL A 685 6.76 -5.15 39.07
C VAL A 685 7.39 -6.34 39.77
N SER A 686 6.60 -7.18 40.44
CA SER A 686 7.11 -8.34 41.17
C SER A 686 6.28 -9.60 40.90
N GLY A 687 6.87 -10.76 41.15
CA GLY A 687 6.15 -12.03 41.06
C GLY A 687 5.76 -12.43 39.64
N LEU A 688 6.53 -12.03 38.63
CA LEU A 688 6.30 -12.48 37.25
C LEU A 688 6.51 -14.00 37.17
N THR A 689 5.51 -14.72 36.66
CA THR A 689 5.54 -16.15 36.42
C THR A 689 4.93 -16.50 35.07
N VAL A 690 5.38 -17.63 34.51
CA VAL A 690 4.71 -18.30 33.38
C VAL A 690 3.65 -19.22 33.96
N VAL A 691 2.39 -19.02 33.55
CA VAL A 691 1.24 -19.83 33.96
C VAL A 691 1.14 -21.07 33.08
N THR A 692 1.17 -20.87 31.76
CA THR A 692 1.15 -21.90 30.73
C THR A 692 1.92 -21.42 29.49
N SER A 693 2.45 -22.35 28.71
CA SER A 693 2.94 -22.10 27.35
C SER A 693 2.54 -23.26 26.44
N ASP A 694 2.44 -23.00 25.15
CA ASP A 694 2.07 -24.00 24.14
C ASP A 694 2.92 -23.89 22.87
N TYR A 695 2.37 -24.23 21.69
CA TYR A 695 3.09 -24.16 20.41
C TYR A 695 3.42 -22.73 19.97
N SER A 696 2.60 -21.74 20.30
CA SER A 696 2.77 -20.37 19.77
C SER A 696 2.36 -19.27 20.74
N SER A 697 2.15 -19.59 22.02
CA SER A 697 1.69 -18.64 23.02
C SER A 697 2.19 -18.96 24.43
N ALA A 698 2.12 -17.95 25.30
CA ALA A 698 2.37 -18.11 26.73
C ALA A 698 1.53 -17.17 27.58
N LYS A 699 0.88 -17.72 28.62
CA LYS A 699 0.15 -16.94 29.63
C LYS A 699 1.08 -16.56 30.76
N LEU A 700 1.15 -15.26 31.05
CA LEU A 700 1.96 -14.66 32.10
C LEU A 700 1.07 -14.10 33.22
N SER A 701 1.62 -14.03 34.43
CA SER A 701 0.98 -13.36 35.57
C SER A 701 2.01 -12.65 36.44
N TRP A 702 1.64 -11.51 37.03
CA TRP A 702 2.48 -10.75 37.97
C TRP A 702 1.65 -10.09 39.06
N ASN A 703 2.31 -9.49 40.05
CA ASN A 703 1.67 -8.66 41.07
C ASN A 703 1.54 -7.20 40.61
N ALA A 704 0.46 -6.53 40.99
CA ALA A 704 0.27 -5.12 40.70
C ALA A 704 1.39 -4.23 41.29
N ALA A 705 1.85 -3.26 40.51
CA ALA A 705 2.81 -2.24 40.92
C ALA A 705 2.10 -0.97 41.41
N SER A 706 2.71 -0.23 42.34
CA SER A 706 2.20 1.07 42.76
C SER A 706 2.32 2.10 41.64
N ASP A 707 1.37 3.03 41.56
CA ASP A 707 1.36 4.14 40.59
C ASP A 707 1.42 3.69 39.11
N ALA A 708 1.03 2.45 38.81
CA ALA A 708 0.98 1.93 37.45
C ALA A 708 -0.24 2.48 36.69
N LEU A 709 0.00 2.95 35.47
CA LEU A 709 -1.00 3.32 34.47
C LEU A 709 -1.16 2.22 33.39
N GLY A 710 -0.20 1.30 33.31
CA GLY A 710 -0.21 0.13 32.44
C GLY A 710 0.99 -0.77 32.68
N TYR A 711 1.04 -1.90 32.00
CA TYR A 711 2.16 -2.83 32.02
C TYR A 711 2.63 -3.13 30.60
N TYR A 712 3.94 -3.18 30.44
CA TYR A 712 4.63 -3.50 29.20
C TYR A 712 5.38 -4.82 29.37
N VAL A 713 5.09 -5.77 28.48
CA VAL A 713 5.75 -7.07 28.41
C VAL A 713 6.82 -7.00 27.33
N TYR A 714 8.06 -7.37 27.69
CA TYR A 714 9.21 -7.30 26.81
C TYR A 714 9.79 -8.69 26.54
N SER A 715 10.24 -8.89 25.30
CA SER A 715 11.20 -9.93 24.91
C SER A 715 12.49 -9.25 24.44
N GLY A 716 13.56 -9.39 25.23
CA GLY A 716 14.74 -8.53 25.05
C GLY A 716 14.36 -7.05 25.17
N ASP A 717 14.73 -6.23 24.19
CA ASP A 717 14.38 -4.80 24.17
C ASP A 717 13.05 -4.51 23.42
N SER A 718 12.38 -5.53 22.88
CA SER A 718 11.16 -5.38 22.10
C SER A 718 9.93 -5.46 22.98
N LEU A 719 9.05 -4.45 22.91
CA LEU A 719 7.71 -4.48 23.49
C LEU A 719 6.87 -5.45 22.65
N ILE A 720 6.31 -6.49 23.28
CA ILE A 720 5.52 -7.53 22.59
C ILE A 720 4.05 -7.55 22.99
N ALA A 721 3.71 -6.88 24.08
CA ALA A 721 2.33 -6.64 24.48
C ALA A 721 2.25 -5.52 25.53
N SER A 722 1.12 -4.83 25.57
CA SER A 722 0.80 -3.95 26.67
C SER A 722 -0.63 -4.17 27.18
N VAL A 723 -0.85 -3.87 28.46
CA VAL A 723 -2.18 -3.98 29.08
C VAL A 723 -2.41 -2.83 30.09
N PRO A 724 -3.66 -2.39 30.29
CA PRO A 724 -4.01 -1.43 31.33
C PRO A 724 -3.60 -1.87 32.74
N SER A 725 -3.47 -0.91 33.65
CA SER A 725 -3.04 -1.19 35.04
C SER A 725 -3.99 -2.08 35.85
N SER A 726 -5.24 -2.22 35.42
CA SER A 726 -6.23 -3.13 36.01
C SER A 726 -5.94 -4.61 35.70
N MET A 727 -5.02 -4.91 34.79
CA MET A 727 -4.71 -6.26 34.32
C MET A 727 -3.29 -6.67 34.74
N THR A 728 -3.17 -7.83 35.37
CA THR A 728 -1.88 -8.39 35.81
C THR A 728 -1.64 -9.81 35.31
N THR A 729 -2.37 -10.19 34.27
CA THR A 729 -2.19 -11.43 33.51
C THR A 729 -2.45 -11.13 32.04
N VAL A 730 -1.76 -11.82 31.14
CA VAL A 730 -1.95 -11.71 29.69
C VAL A 730 -1.41 -12.96 29.01
N THR A 731 -2.06 -13.41 27.95
CA THR A 731 -1.59 -14.45 27.04
C THR A 731 -0.95 -13.78 25.82
N ILE A 732 0.35 -13.98 25.67
CA ILE A 732 1.14 -13.50 24.53
C ILE A 732 0.99 -14.49 23.39
N GLY A 733 0.49 -14.05 22.24
CA GLY A 733 0.41 -14.81 20.98
C GLY A 733 1.62 -14.58 20.07
N GLY A 734 1.57 -15.12 18.85
CA GLY A 734 2.56 -14.85 17.81
C GLY A 734 3.98 -15.34 18.08
N LEU A 735 4.18 -16.24 19.06
CA LEU A 735 5.51 -16.77 19.37
C LEU A 735 5.88 -17.91 18.40
N ASP A 736 7.10 -17.89 17.89
CA ASP A 736 7.63 -19.01 17.10
C ASP A 736 7.65 -20.31 17.91
N SER A 737 7.26 -21.42 17.27
CA SER A 737 7.26 -22.76 17.89
C SER A 737 8.68 -23.30 18.14
N GLY A 738 8.83 -24.13 19.17
CA GLY A 738 10.12 -24.74 19.53
C GLY A 738 11.22 -23.74 19.92
N THR A 739 10.83 -22.56 20.41
CA THR A 739 11.72 -21.41 20.65
C THR A 739 11.69 -20.99 22.13
N SER A 740 12.85 -20.53 22.61
CA SER A 740 13.04 -20.04 23.98
C SER A 740 13.01 -18.51 24.01
N TYR A 741 12.18 -17.95 24.89
CA TYR A 741 12.04 -16.51 25.10
C TYR A 741 12.38 -16.12 26.54
N ALA A 742 13.08 -15.00 26.70
CA ALA A 742 13.37 -14.40 28.00
C ALA A 742 12.49 -13.15 28.19
N LEU A 743 11.41 -13.30 28.97
CA LEU A 743 10.38 -12.28 29.12
C LEU A 743 10.46 -11.56 30.46
N TYR A 744 10.22 -10.25 30.47
CA TYR A 744 10.06 -9.45 31.68
C TYR A 744 8.98 -8.39 31.53
N VAL A 745 8.49 -7.85 32.65
CA VAL A 745 7.42 -6.85 32.67
C VAL A 745 7.91 -5.59 33.36
N SER A 746 7.56 -4.43 32.80
CA SER A 746 7.78 -3.12 33.42
C SER A 746 6.46 -2.38 33.51
N ALA A 747 6.22 -1.67 34.61
CA ALA A 747 5.05 -0.81 34.75
C ALA A 747 5.34 0.58 34.17
N VAL A 748 4.37 1.18 33.48
CA VAL A 748 4.42 2.57 33.06
C VAL A 748 3.68 3.43 34.08
N GLY A 749 4.29 4.51 34.55
CA GLY A 749 3.72 5.44 35.52
C GLY A 749 3.51 6.84 34.93
N GLY A 750 3.44 7.83 35.80
CA GLY A 750 3.12 9.20 35.42
C GLY A 750 4.05 9.77 34.35
N SER A 751 3.46 10.51 33.40
CA SER A 751 4.11 11.04 32.20
C SER A 751 4.78 9.99 31.30
N GLY A 752 4.38 8.71 31.41
CA GLY A 752 4.95 7.62 30.62
C GLY A 752 6.28 7.08 31.15
N ASN A 753 6.71 7.48 32.36
CA ASN A 753 7.97 7.03 32.93
C ASN A 753 7.89 5.57 33.37
N LEU A 754 8.82 4.74 32.89
CA LEU A 754 8.90 3.33 33.26
C LEU A 754 9.45 3.15 34.69
N GLY A 755 8.83 2.25 35.44
CA GLY A 755 9.34 1.73 36.71
C GLY A 755 10.43 0.69 36.51
N SER A 756 10.98 0.18 37.62
CA SER A 756 11.94 -0.94 37.58
C SER A 756 11.28 -2.22 37.03
N SER A 757 11.99 -2.90 36.13
CA SER A 757 11.56 -4.18 35.56
C SER A 757 11.44 -5.29 36.60
N SER A 758 10.58 -6.27 36.31
CA SER A 758 10.42 -7.49 37.10
C SER A 758 11.64 -8.42 37.03
N ASN A 759 11.55 -9.57 37.70
CA ASN A 759 12.37 -10.72 37.34
C ASN A 759 12.09 -11.14 35.88
N THR A 760 13.08 -11.73 35.22
CA THR A 760 12.92 -12.37 33.90
C THR A 760 12.44 -13.81 34.07
N VAL A 761 11.56 -14.27 33.21
CA VAL A 761 11.10 -15.67 33.11
C VAL A 761 11.46 -16.25 31.76
N ALA A 762 11.79 -17.55 31.74
CA ALA A 762 12.01 -18.29 30.50
C ALA A 762 10.68 -18.93 30.06
N VAL A 763 10.29 -18.68 28.81
CA VAL A 763 9.16 -19.32 28.14
C VAL A 763 9.73 -20.23 27.07
N GLU A 764 9.32 -21.49 27.05
CA GLU A 764 9.67 -22.47 26.03
C GLU A 764 8.39 -22.85 25.28
N THR A 765 8.34 -22.57 23.98
CA THR A 765 7.23 -23.01 23.12
C THR A 765 7.46 -24.44 22.65
N THR A 766 6.37 -25.18 22.44
CA THR A 766 6.43 -26.58 21.99
C THR A 766 6.80 -26.63 20.51
N SER A 767 7.68 -27.57 20.12
CA SER A 767 8.00 -27.79 18.71
C SER A 767 6.85 -28.44 17.95
N LEU A 768 6.59 -27.99 16.72
CA LEU A 768 5.58 -28.59 15.85
C LEU A 768 5.98 -30.02 15.42
N PRO A 769 5.06 -30.99 15.44
CA PRO A 769 5.30 -32.33 14.87
C PRO A 769 5.61 -32.23 13.38
N ASP A 770 6.76 -32.75 12.94
CA ASP A 770 7.27 -32.67 11.56
C ASP A 770 7.32 -31.24 10.98
N GLY A 771 7.35 -30.22 11.83
CA GLY A 771 7.28 -28.81 11.41
C GLY A 771 5.93 -28.38 10.86
N LYS A 772 4.86 -29.17 11.08
CA LYS A 772 3.52 -28.92 10.52
C LYS A 772 2.60 -28.27 11.54
N THR A 773 1.86 -27.26 11.09
CA THR A 773 0.85 -26.52 11.87
C THR A 773 -0.51 -27.23 11.91
N VAL A 774 -0.78 -28.07 10.91
CA VAL A 774 -1.98 -28.93 10.82
C VAL A 774 -1.54 -30.37 10.74
N THR A 775 -2.07 -31.22 11.61
CA THR A 775 -1.68 -32.64 11.73
C THR A 775 -2.90 -33.53 12.01
N ASN A 776 -2.68 -34.85 12.05
CA ASN A 776 -3.69 -35.82 12.50
C ASN A 776 -5.03 -35.70 11.77
N SER A 777 -4.98 -35.46 10.45
CA SER A 777 -6.14 -35.36 9.58
C SER A 777 -6.67 -36.73 9.19
N TYR A 778 -7.96 -37.02 9.45
CA TYR A 778 -8.60 -38.25 8.98
C TYR A 778 -10.13 -38.12 8.92
N ALA A 779 -10.77 -38.98 8.12
CA ALA A 779 -12.22 -39.08 7.99
C ALA A 779 -12.77 -40.43 8.45
N SER A 780 -13.96 -40.41 9.04
CA SER A 780 -14.82 -41.56 9.28
C SER A 780 -16.10 -41.41 8.48
N THR A 781 -16.23 -42.18 7.39
CA THR A 781 -17.30 -42.03 6.41
C THR A 781 -18.42 -43.04 6.60
N SER A 782 -19.67 -42.63 6.35
CA SER A 782 -20.83 -43.50 6.17
C SER A 782 -21.62 -43.08 4.92
N GLU A 783 -22.67 -43.81 4.54
CA GLU A 783 -23.48 -43.45 3.36
C GLU A 783 -24.08 -42.04 3.46
N GLY A 784 -24.58 -41.64 4.64
CA GLY A 784 -25.33 -40.39 4.83
C GLY A 784 -24.65 -39.32 5.68
N SER A 785 -23.48 -39.59 6.25
CA SER A 785 -22.77 -38.65 7.13
C SER A 785 -21.28 -38.96 7.19
N THR A 786 -20.47 -37.94 7.45
CA THR A 786 -19.02 -38.05 7.57
C THR A 786 -18.54 -37.25 8.76
N THR A 787 -17.65 -37.82 9.56
CA THR A 787 -16.92 -37.11 10.61
C THR A 787 -15.47 -36.93 10.19
N ILE A 788 -14.96 -35.70 10.25
CA ILE A 788 -13.57 -35.37 9.89
C ILE A 788 -12.89 -34.74 11.09
N HIS A 789 -11.63 -35.11 11.31
CA HIS A 789 -10.78 -34.61 12.39
C HIS A 789 -9.52 -33.99 11.81
N ALA A 790 -9.00 -32.96 12.48
CA ALA A 790 -7.65 -32.43 12.29
C ALA A 790 -7.19 -31.66 13.54
N ASP A 791 -5.90 -31.73 13.85
CA ASP A 791 -5.28 -30.93 14.90
C ASP A 791 -4.69 -29.66 14.29
N ILE A 792 -5.20 -28.49 14.71
CA ILE A 792 -4.74 -27.17 14.29
C ILE A 792 -3.95 -26.55 15.45
N LEU A 793 -2.62 -26.60 15.37
CA LEU A 793 -1.72 -26.38 16.51
C LEU A 793 -1.38 -24.90 16.76
N VAL A 794 -1.67 -24.03 15.80
CA VAL A 794 -1.42 -22.58 15.86
C VAL A 794 -2.67 -21.83 15.36
N PRO A 795 -2.90 -20.58 15.79
CA PRO A 795 -4.08 -19.83 15.40
C PRO A 795 -4.11 -19.44 13.91
N TYR A 796 -5.30 -19.46 13.30
CA TYR A 796 -5.56 -18.95 11.95
C TYR A 796 -6.82 -18.08 11.91
N SER A 797 -6.97 -17.22 10.91
CA SER A 797 -8.24 -16.51 10.66
C SER A 797 -9.34 -17.46 10.21
N PHE A 798 -9.00 -18.36 9.30
CA PHE A 798 -9.94 -19.31 8.70
C PHE A 798 -9.39 -20.73 8.76
N VAL A 799 -10.26 -21.66 9.16
CA VAL A 799 -10.08 -23.10 8.96
C VAL A 799 -11.26 -23.58 8.14
N ARG A 800 -11.01 -23.93 6.87
CA ARG A 800 -11.99 -24.43 5.93
C ARG A 800 -11.76 -25.91 5.65
N LEU A 801 -12.85 -26.62 5.41
CA LEU A 801 -12.80 -27.98 4.91
C LEU A 801 -13.36 -27.99 3.49
N TYR A 802 -12.65 -28.57 2.55
CA TYR A 802 -13.16 -28.78 1.19
C TYR A 802 -13.29 -30.26 0.90
N ILE A 803 -14.36 -30.67 0.22
CA ILE A 803 -14.53 -32.03 -0.29
C ILE A 803 -14.29 -32.00 -1.79
N TRP A 804 -13.31 -32.78 -2.25
CA TRP A 804 -12.87 -32.81 -3.64
C TRP A 804 -13.12 -34.17 -4.28
N ASP A 805 -13.27 -34.23 -5.60
CA ASP A 805 -13.52 -35.50 -6.30
C ASP A 805 -12.41 -35.87 -7.30
N SER A 806 -11.82 -34.88 -7.97
CA SER A 806 -10.87 -35.09 -9.05
C SER A 806 -9.64 -34.17 -8.96
N VAL A 807 -8.55 -34.61 -9.57
CA VAL A 807 -7.41 -33.74 -9.92
C VAL A 807 -7.77 -33.03 -11.23
N GLY A 808 -7.76 -31.69 -11.21
CA GLY A 808 -8.29 -30.84 -12.28
C GLY A 808 -9.82 -30.73 -12.25
N CYS A 809 -10.34 -29.59 -12.74
CA CYS A 809 -11.78 -29.32 -12.85
C CYS A 809 -12.26 -29.44 -14.30
N GLU A 810 -13.42 -30.06 -14.50
CA GLU A 810 -14.12 -30.10 -15.79
C GLU A 810 -15.22 -29.03 -15.79
N PHE A 811 -14.84 -27.77 -16.01
CA PHE A 811 -15.72 -26.61 -15.80
C PHE A 811 -17.03 -26.60 -16.60
N ASP A 812 -17.09 -27.29 -17.74
CA ASP A 812 -18.30 -27.35 -18.58
C ASP A 812 -19.36 -28.31 -18.05
N THR A 813 -18.96 -29.39 -17.38
CA THR A 813 -19.87 -30.49 -17.01
C THR A 813 -19.92 -30.78 -15.52
N ASP A 814 -18.87 -30.46 -14.79
CA ASP A 814 -18.75 -30.67 -13.35
C ASP A 814 -17.84 -29.59 -12.73
N PRO A 815 -18.32 -28.34 -12.65
CA PRO A 815 -17.50 -27.23 -12.18
C PRO A 815 -17.28 -27.34 -10.66
N GLY A 816 -16.10 -26.91 -10.23
CA GLY A 816 -15.72 -26.87 -8.82
C GLY A 816 -14.69 -25.78 -8.55
N TRP A 817 -14.41 -25.57 -7.27
CA TRP A 817 -13.37 -24.65 -6.82
C TRP A 817 -12.00 -25.31 -6.87
N THR A 818 -11.01 -24.63 -7.44
CA THR A 818 -9.66 -25.17 -7.61
C THR A 818 -8.82 -24.94 -6.35
N ILE A 819 -8.21 -26.00 -5.82
CA ILE A 819 -7.29 -25.91 -4.69
C ILE A 819 -5.93 -26.47 -5.09
N ASN A 820 -4.94 -25.58 -5.18
CA ASN A 820 -3.60 -25.91 -5.62
C ASN A 820 -2.84 -26.73 -4.56
N PHE A 821 -2.23 -27.85 -5.00
CA PHE A 821 -1.22 -28.57 -4.23
C PHE A 821 0.19 -28.39 -4.82
N LYS A 822 0.29 -28.00 -6.10
CA LYS A 822 1.50 -27.49 -6.76
C LYS A 822 1.12 -26.36 -7.72
N ILE A 823 2.12 -25.62 -8.19
CA ILE A 823 1.94 -24.67 -9.30
C ILE A 823 1.29 -25.43 -10.47
N ASP A 824 0.21 -24.87 -11.00
CA ASP A 824 -0.63 -25.43 -12.09
C ASP A 824 -1.25 -26.82 -11.83
N ASN A 825 -1.21 -27.36 -10.61
CA ASN A 825 -1.85 -28.62 -10.25
C ASN A 825 -2.77 -28.45 -9.05
N TYR A 826 -4.04 -28.73 -9.26
CA TYR A 826 -5.11 -28.51 -8.31
C TYR A 826 -6.09 -29.67 -8.26
N VAL A 827 -6.78 -29.79 -7.13
CA VAL A 827 -7.99 -30.62 -7.02
C VAL A 827 -9.24 -29.79 -7.26
N CYS A 828 -10.32 -30.45 -7.64
CA CYS A 828 -11.63 -29.83 -7.84
C CYS A 828 -12.55 -30.07 -6.64
N ALA A 829 -12.77 -29.03 -5.85
CA ALA A 829 -13.65 -29.06 -4.68
C ALA A 829 -15.09 -28.74 -5.06
N GLN A 830 -16.02 -29.61 -4.68
CA GLN A 830 -17.45 -29.43 -4.91
C GLN A 830 -18.21 -28.92 -3.69
N TYR A 831 -17.66 -29.17 -2.50
CA TYR A 831 -18.24 -28.73 -1.23
C TYR A 831 -17.20 -28.02 -0.40
N MET A 832 -17.65 -27.04 0.38
CA MET A 832 -16.86 -26.31 1.34
C MET A 832 -17.61 -26.27 2.67
N VAL A 833 -16.90 -26.38 3.78
CA VAL A 833 -17.38 -26.00 5.10
C VAL A 833 -16.59 -24.79 5.55
N GLU A 834 -17.33 -23.77 5.96
CA GLU A 834 -16.79 -22.61 6.64
C GLU A 834 -17.65 -22.34 7.89
N GLY A 835 -16.98 -22.23 9.04
CA GLY A 835 -17.65 -22.20 10.33
C GLY A 835 -18.53 -23.44 10.55
N THR A 836 -19.82 -23.22 10.76
CA THR A 836 -20.82 -24.27 10.98
C THR A 836 -21.75 -24.48 9.78
N THR A 837 -21.37 -24.02 8.59
CA THR A 837 -22.20 -24.12 7.38
C THR A 837 -21.52 -24.93 6.29
N LEU A 838 -22.27 -25.86 5.70
CA LEU A 838 -21.89 -26.60 4.49
C LEU A 838 -22.43 -25.88 3.26
N TYR A 839 -21.56 -25.74 2.27
CA TYR A 839 -21.84 -25.12 0.98
C TYR A 839 -21.55 -26.10 -0.15
N LYS A 840 -22.28 -25.93 -1.26
CA LYS A 840 -22.01 -26.59 -2.54
C LYS A 840 -21.60 -25.52 -3.55
N TYR A 841 -20.56 -25.81 -4.32
CA TYR A 841 -20.08 -24.90 -5.36
C TYR A 841 -21.18 -24.67 -6.42
N SER A 842 -21.37 -23.42 -6.81
CA SER A 842 -22.39 -23.00 -7.77
C SER A 842 -21.86 -22.06 -8.86
N GLY A 843 -20.56 -21.78 -8.86
CA GLY A 843 -19.91 -20.93 -9.84
C GLY A 843 -19.87 -21.54 -11.24
N THR A 844 -19.97 -20.69 -12.25
CA THR A 844 -19.77 -21.06 -13.67
C THR A 844 -18.68 -20.17 -14.24
N VAL A 845 -17.68 -20.75 -14.90
CA VAL A 845 -16.59 -19.99 -15.52
C VAL A 845 -17.13 -19.28 -16.76
N PRO A 846 -17.02 -17.94 -16.87
CA PRO A 846 -17.44 -17.22 -18.08
C PRO A 846 -16.64 -17.65 -19.32
N GLU A 847 -17.26 -17.62 -20.49
CA GLU A 847 -16.58 -17.93 -21.75
C GLU A 847 -15.37 -17.00 -21.96
N GLY A 848 -14.17 -17.58 -22.09
CA GLY A 848 -12.91 -16.85 -22.22
C GLY A 848 -12.18 -16.56 -20.90
N SER A 849 -12.76 -16.89 -19.75
CA SER A 849 -12.09 -16.84 -18.44
C SER A 849 -11.47 -18.19 -18.08
N THR A 850 -10.37 -18.17 -17.33
CA THR A 850 -9.76 -19.35 -16.70
C THR A 850 -9.93 -19.35 -15.18
N ALA A 851 -10.55 -18.32 -14.61
CA ALA A 851 -10.71 -18.15 -13.17
C ALA A 851 -12.14 -18.55 -12.75
N PRO A 852 -12.33 -19.63 -11.96
CA PRO A 852 -13.62 -19.93 -11.37
C PRO A 852 -14.03 -18.83 -10.38
N PRO A 853 -15.29 -18.35 -10.40
CA PRO A 853 -15.76 -17.37 -9.44
C PRO A 853 -15.96 -18.01 -8.06
N TRP A 854 -15.68 -17.26 -6.99
CA TRP A 854 -16.00 -17.68 -5.61
C TRP A 854 -17.52 -17.65 -5.39
N SER A 855 -18.20 -18.75 -5.74
CA SER A 855 -19.66 -18.82 -5.72
C SER A 855 -20.13 -20.14 -5.11
N TRP A 856 -20.91 -20.00 -4.03
CA TRP A 856 -21.27 -21.09 -3.14
C TRP A 856 -22.75 -20.97 -2.73
N THR A 857 -23.47 -22.08 -2.79
CA THR A 857 -24.86 -22.18 -2.32
C THR A 857 -24.91 -22.91 -0.99
N VAL A 858 -25.59 -22.33 0.00
CA VAL A 858 -25.81 -22.96 1.31
C VAL A 858 -26.56 -24.29 1.14
N VAL A 859 -26.00 -25.36 1.69
CA VAL A 859 -26.66 -26.67 1.80
C VAL A 859 -27.36 -26.82 3.15
N GLY A 860 -26.69 -26.43 4.23
CA GLY A 860 -27.23 -26.51 5.58
C GLY A 860 -26.16 -26.48 6.67
N PRO A 861 -26.56 -26.53 7.95
CA PRO A 861 -25.61 -26.49 9.06
C PRO A 861 -24.86 -27.82 9.25
N ILE A 862 -23.69 -27.74 9.88
CA ILE A 862 -22.88 -28.86 10.34
C ILE A 862 -22.61 -28.74 11.84
N THR A 863 -22.15 -29.81 12.47
CA THR A 863 -21.62 -29.74 13.85
C THR A 863 -20.11 -29.58 13.80
N LEU A 864 -19.59 -28.51 14.40
CA LEU A 864 -18.16 -28.31 14.64
C LEU A 864 -17.92 -28.25 16.15
N THR A 865 -17.01 -29.08 16.65
CA THR A 865 -16.52 -29.02 18.03
C THR A 865 -15.01 -28.93 18.03
N THR A 866 -14.47 -28.09 18.91
CA THR A 866 -13.03 -27.96 19.12
C THR A 866 -12.71 -28.35 20.56
N THR A 867 -11.78 -29.29 20.74
CA THR A 867 -11.27 -29.68 22.06
C THR A 867 -9.75 -29.59 22.01
N ASP A 868 -9.17 -28.73 22.84
CA ASP A 868 -7.76 -28.33 22.74
C ASP A 868 -7.44 -27.85 21.30
N TYR A 869 -6.60 -28.57 20.56
CA TYR A 869 -6.25 -28.27 19.17
C TYR A 869 -7.08 -29.06 18.14
N THR A 870 -7.88 -30.03 18.58
CA THR A 870 -8.58 -30.95 17.68
C THR A 870 -9.90 -30.38 17.23
N TYR A 871 -10.00 -30.11 15.93
CA TYR A 871 -11.23 -29.75 15.24
C TYR A 871 -11.95 -31.02 14.80
N THR A 872 -13.24 -31.11 15.05
CA THR A 872 -14.09 -32.23 14.64
C THR A 872 -15.32 -31.70 13.91
N TRP A 873 -15.39 -31.94 12.60
CA TRP A 873 -16.54 -31.62 11.75
C TRP A 873 -17.42 -32.84 11.58
N THR A 874 -18.73 -32.70 11.73
CA THR A 874 -19.72 -33.74 11.37
C THR A 874 -20.63 -33.21 10.28
N LEU A 875 -20.48 -33.78 9.09
CA LEU A 875 -21.18 -33.37 7.88
C LEU A 875 -22.48 -34.18 7.68
N PRO A 876 -23.56 -33.55 7.20
CA PRO A 876 -24.81 -34.21 6.82
C PRO A 876 -24.73 -34.86 5.42
N ILE A 877 -23.52 -35.10 4.91
CA ILE A 877 -23.25 -35.76 3.64
C ILE A 877 -22.25 -36.91 3.84
N GLY A 878 -22.36 -37.93 3.02
CA GLY A 878 -21.51 -39.13 3.06
C GLY A 878 -21.29 -39.71 1.67
N THR A 879 -20.82 -40.95 1.63
CA THR A 879 -20.41 -41.63 0.39
C THR A 879 -21.52 -41.82 -0.64
N SER A 880 -22.79 -41.69 -0.25
CA SER A 880 -23.92 -41.69 -1.19
C SER A 880 -24.05 -40.39 -2.01
N THR A 881 -23.38 -39.31 -1.58
CA THR A 881 -23.40 -37.99 -2.23
C THR A 881 -22.13 -37.74 -3.04
N ILE A 882 -20.97 -37.92 -2.39
CA ILE A 882 -19.63 -37.72 -2.95
C ILE A 882 -18.65 -38.55 -2.10
N ASP A 883 -17.46 -38.87 -2.61
CA ASP A 883 -16.42 -39.50 -1.81
C ASP A 883 -15.88 -38.52 -0.75
N THR A 884 -16.54 -38.48 0.41
CA THR A 884 -16.19 -37.59 1.52
C THR A 884 -14.92 -38.01 2.28
N SER A 885 -14.26 -39.11 1.87
CA SER A 885 -12.92 -39.42 2.35
C SER A 885 -11.84 -38.56 1.68
N LYS A 886 -12.18 -37.93 0.54
CA LYS A 886 -11.33 -36.97 -0.17
C LYS A 886 -11.62 -35.55 0.30
N PHE A 887 -10.74 -35.02 1.15
CA PHE A 887 -10.91 -33.68 1.68
C PHE A 887 -9.60 -32.89 1.73
N VAL A 888 -9.74 -31.58 1.91
CA VAL A 888 -8.64 -30.65 2.19
C VAL A 888 -8.97 -29.89 3.46
N VAL A 889 -8.08 -29.92 4.44
CA VAL A 889 -8.09 -28.97 5.56
C VAL A 889 -7.23 -27.80 5.15
N GLN A 890 -7.87 -26.66 4.92
CA GLN A 890 -7.19 -25.40 4.59
C GLN A 890 -7.18 -24.50 5.82
N ALA A 891 -6.01 -24.01 6.20
CA ALA A 891 -5.84 -23.00 7.23
C ALA A 891 -5.18 -21.75 6.64
N GLN A 892 -5.75 -20.56 6.89
CA GLN A 892 -5.34 -19.30 6.25
C GLN A 892 -5.46 -18.11 7.22
N GLY A 893 -4.50 -17.17 7.13
CA GLY A 893 -4.47 -15.92 7.90
C GLY A 893 -3.66 -16.05 9.19
N TYR A 894 -2.80 -15.07 9.47
CA TYR A 894 -1.89 -15.00 10.64
C TYR A 894 -0.81 -16.09 10.71
N ASN A 895 -0.86 -17.09 9.82
CA ASN A 895 0.16 -18.08 9.58
C ASN A 895 0.15 -18.45 8.08
N PRO A 896 1.25 -19.01 7.53
CA PRO A 896 1.32 -19.38 6.12
C PRO A 896 0.15 -20.28 5.69
N LEU A 897 -0.41 -19.97 4.51
CA LEU A 897 -1.48 -20.78 3.91
C LEU A 897 -1.09 -22.26 3.89
N THR A 898 -1.87 -23.07 4.58
CA THR A 898 -1.61 -24.51 4.74
C THR A 898 -2.78 -25.29 4.17
N ASN A 899 -2.53 -26.10 3.14
CA ASN A 899 -3.49 -27.06 2.59
C ASN A 899 -3.02 -28.48 2.92
N ILE A 900 -3.75 -29.19 3.78
CA ILE A 900 -3.53 -30.62 4.05
C ILE A 900 -4.56 -31.43 3.29
N PHE A 901 -4.08 -32.23 2.34
CA PHE A 901 -4.92 -33.05 1.49
C PHE A 901 -4.98 -34.48 2.03
N GLU A 902 -6.18 -35.02 2.08
CA GLU A 902 -6.43 -36.43 2.35
C GLU A 902 -7.29 -37.00 1.23
N PRO A 903 -6.83 -38.03 0.49
CA PRO A 903 -5.43 -38.43 0.37
C PRO A 903 -4.58 -37.34 -0.32
N VAL A 904 -3.26 -37.44 -0.24
CA VAL A 904 -2.32 -36.51 -0.90
C VAL A 904 -2.36 -36.71 -2.42
N PRO A 905 -2.77 -35.71 -3.23
CA PRO A 905 -2.91 -35.85 -4.68
C PRO A 905 -1.57 -36.09 -5.37
N ASP A 906 -0.50 -35.57 -4.77
CA ASP A 906 0.86 -35.64 -5.33
C ASP A 906 1.50 -37.03 -5.26
N ASP A 907 0.92 -37.93 -4.47
CA ASP A 907 1.33 -39.32 -4.47
C ASP A 907 0.98 -40.00 -5.81
N TYR A 908 0.12 -39.40 -6.64
CA TYR A 908 -0.29 -39.93 -7.94
C TYR A 908 0.34 -39.16 -9.10
N ASP A 909 1.01 -39.87 -10.01
CA ASP A 909 1.56 -39.28 -11.24
C ASP A 909 0.92 -39.94 -12.45
N CYS A 910 0.16 -39.19 -13.26
CA CYS A 910 -0.45 -39.71 -14.48
C CYS A 910 0.51 -39.75 -15.67
N LYS A 911 1.78 -39.38 -15.47
CA LYS A 911 2.83 -39.59 -16.46
C LYS A 911 3.09 -41.08 -16.60
N GLY A 912 3.34 -41.46 -17.83
CA GLY A 912 3.71 -42.81 -18.21
C GLY A 912 4.56 -42.73 -19.46
N SER A 913 4.78 -43.86 -20.11
CA SER A 913 5.39 -43.88 -21.43
C SER A 913 4.60 -43.02 -22.41
N SER A 914 5.26 -42.35 -23.35
CA SER A 914 4.60 -41.69 -24.49
C SER A 914 3.71 -42.64 -25.31
N MET A 915 4.01 -43.95 -25.22
CA MET A 915 3.24 -45.03 -25.84
C MET A 915 1.94 -45.37 -25.11
N CYS A 916 1.69 -44.80 -23.94
CA CYS A 916 0.41 -44.92 -23.23
C CYS A 916 -0.76 -44.33 -24.00
N SER A 917 -0.50 -43.56 -25.07
CA SER A 917 -1.51 -43.10 -26.02
C SER A 917 -2.11 -44.23 -26.89
N THR A 918 -1.49 -45.43 -26.92
CA THR A 918 -1.88 -46.57 -27.77
C THR A 918 -3.38 -46.94 -27.65
N PRO A 919 -4.10 -47.15 -28.77
CA PRO A 919 -5.49 -47.60 -28.74
C PRO A 919 -5.66 -48.95 -28.01
N GLY A 920 -6.66 -49.06 -27.13
CA GLY A 920 -6.92 -50.28 -26.36
C GLY A 920 -6.15 -50.41 -25.04
N MET A 921 -5.26 -49.46 -24.74
CA MET A 921 -4.39 -49.47 -23.55
C MET A 921 -5.17 -49.69 -22.23
N LEU A 922 -6.21 -48.90 -21.98
CA LEU A 922 -7.00 -49.00 -20.75
C LEU A 922 -7.59 -50.41 -20.55
N LYS A 923 -8.16 -50.99 -21.62
CA LYS A 923 -8.73 -52.33 -21.58
C LYS A 923 -7.69 -53.39 -21.24
N TRP A 924 -6.46 -53.24 -21.73
CA TRP A 924 -5.35 -54.12 -21.38
C TRP A 924 -4.93 -53.93 -19.91
N CYS A 925 -4.85 -52.69 -19.43
CA CYS A 925 -4.53 -52.41 -18.02
C CYS A 925 -5.58 -53.01 -17.06
N ASP A 926 -6.86 -52.82 -17.38
CA ASP A 926 -7.97 -53.39 -16.61
C ASP A 926 -7.92 -54.92 -16.61
N HIS A 927 -7.53 -55.53 -17.74
CA HIS A 927 -7.37 -56.97 -17.79
C HIS A 927 -6.17 -57.44 -16.96
N ALA A 928 -5.03 -56.76 -17.07
CA ALA A 928 -3.81 -57.08 -16.31
C ALA A 928 -4.06 -57.05 -14.80
N VAL A 929 -4.72 -56.01 -14.28
CA VAL A 929 -5.01 -55.90 -12.84
C VAL A 929 -6.07 -56.90 -12.37
N ASN A 930 -7.09 -57.18 -13.18
CA ASN A 930 -8.16 -58.12 -12.81
C ASN A 930 -7.76 -59.59 -12.93
N THR A 931 -6.59 -59.87 -13.52
CA THR A 931 -6.01 -61.22 -13.61
C THR A 931 -4.85 -61.45 -12.63
N LEU A 932 -4.59 -60.49 -11.72
CA LEU A 932 -3.73 -60.70 -10.56
C LEU A 932 -4.32 -61.81 -9.67
N TYR A 933 -3.45 -62.56 -9.00
CA TYR A 933 -3.85 -63.35 -7.84
C TYR A 933 -4.35 -62.40 -6.74
N ARG A 934 -5.61 -62.52 -6.32
CA ARG A 934 -6.30 -61.60 -5.39
C ARG A 934 -6.45 -62.22 -4.00
N ASP A 935 -5.47 -61.99 -3.15
CA ASP A 935 -5.44 -62.33 -1.73
C ASP A 935 -4.92 -61.14 -0.89
N ASP A 936 -4.87 -61.32 0.43
CA ASP A 936 -4.30 -60.36 1.39
C ASP A 936 -2.87 -60.72 1.80
N ASP A 937 -2.31 -61.83 1.28
CA ASP A 937 -0.91 -62.19 1.51
C ASP A 937 0.01 -61.35 0.60
N PRO A 938 1.16 -60.85 1.08
CA PRO A 938 2.05 -59.97 0.31
C PRO A 938 2.85 -60.74 -0.74
N THR A 939 2.17 -61.17 -1.80
CA THR A 939 2.68 -62.07 -2.85
C THR A 939 3.47 -61.36 -3.95
N TYR A 940 3.35 -60.04 -4.07
CA TYR A 940 4.06 -59.24 -5.07
C TYR A 940 5.22 -58.47 -4.45
N HIS A 941 6.39 -58.50 -5.09
CA HIS A 941 7.59 -57.83 -4.59
C HIS A 941 8.31 -57.02 -5.66
N SER A 942 9.07 -56.01 -5.26
CA SER A 942 9.93 -55.24 -6.17
C SER A 942 10.98 -56.14 -6.84
N ALA A 943 11.33 -55.82 -8.09
CA ALA A 943 12.16 -56.63 -9.00
C ALA A 943 13.60 -56.95 -8.52
N ASP A 944 14.01 -56.50 -7.34
CA ASP A 944 15.29 -56.82 -6.71
C ASP A 944 15.35 -58.28 -6.21
N ASP A 945 14.21 -58.99 -6.15
CA ASP A 945 14.12 -60.38 -5.73
C ASP A 945 13.87 -61.31 -6.94
N GLN A 946 14.86 -62.11 -7.34
CA GLN A 946 14.88 -62.82 -8.64
C GLN A 946 13.81 -63.92 -8.83
N ASN A 947 12.95 -64.15 -7.83
CA ASN A 947 11.90 -65.18 -7.85
C ASN A 947 10.49 -64.63 -7.52
N SER A 948 10.29 -63.31 -7.49
CA SER A 948 9.01 -62.71 -7.12
C SER A 948 8.24 -62.17 -8.34
N LEU A 949 6.91 -62.19 -8.25
CA LEU A 949 6.06 -61.49 -9.21
C LEU A 949 6.06 -60.01 -8.85
N SER A 950 6.58 -59.14 -9.72
CA SER A 950 6.46 -57.70 -9.52
C SER A 950 5.08 -57.15 -9.91
N GLY A 951 4.27 -57.94 -10.60
CA GLY A 951 2.94 -57.55 -11.05
C GLY A 951 2.47 -58.41 -12.21
N ASN A 952 1.66 -57.84 -13.10
CA ASN A 952 1.13 -58.53 -14.27
C ASN A 952 1.01 -57.58 -15.47
N CYS A 953 0.99 -58.14 -16.68
CA CYS A 953 0.70 -57.40 -17.89
C CYS A 953 -0.31 -58.13 -18.78
N TRP A 954 -0.93 -57.41 -19.71
CA TRP A 954 -1.79 -57.99 -20.75
C TRP A 954 -1.61 -57.22 -22.07
N GLY A 955 -1.69 -57.90 -23.22
CA GLY A 955 -1.46 -57.23 -24.51
C GLY A 955 -1.70 -58.10 -25.74
N ASP A 956 -1.20 -57.65 -26.88
CA ASP A 956 -1.32 -58.28 -28.20
C ASP A 956 0.01 -58.90 -28.70
N GLN A 957 0.85 -59.41 -27.79
CA GLN A 957 2.23 -59.89 -28.00
C GLN A 957 3.27 -58.84 -28.35
N ASN A 958 2.90 -57.72 -28.98
CA ASN A 958 3.84 -56.64 -29.27
C ASN A 958 3.65 -55.45 -28.33
N ARG A 959 2.40 -55.16 -27.96
CA ARG A 959 1.99 -54.00 -27.19
C ARG A 959 1.09 -54.45 -26.05
N GLY A 960 1.30 -53.91 -24.87
CA GLY A 960 0.46 -54.23 -23.73
C GLY A 960 0.50 -53.15 -22.67
N CYS A 961 -0.27 -53.39 -21.61
CA CYS A 961 -0.22 -52.62 -20.39
C CYS A 961 0.17 -53.53 -19.23
N GLY A 962 1.01 -53.03 -18.34
CA GLY A 962 1.38 -53.71 -17.11
C GLY A 962 1.09 -52.87 -15.88
N VAL A 963 0.80 -53.57 -14.78
CA VAL A 963 0.64 -53.04 -13.43
C VAL A 963 1.71 -53.67 -12.56
N PHE A 964 2.63 -52.87 -12.03
CA PHE A 964 3.83 -53.37 -11.34
C PHE A 964 4.16 -52.61 -10.06
N LEU A 965 4.66 -53.32 -9.07
CA LEU A 965 5.33 -52.82 -7.87
C LEU A 965 6.81 -52.56 -8.15
N GLN A 966 7.28 -51.41 -7.68
CA GLN A 966 8.66 -50.95 -7.75
C GLN A 966 9.07 -50.33 -6.39
N GLY A 967 10.37 -50.13 -6.19
CA GLY A 967 10.94 -49.60 -4.94
C GLY A 967 11.93 -50.58 -4.29
N GLN A 968 12.56 -50.19 -3.18
CA GLN A 968 13.45 -51.07 -2.42
C GLN A 968 12.68 -51.79 -1.32
N ASN A 969 12.84 -53.12 -1.23
CA ASN A 969 12.21 -53.97 -0.21
C ASN A 969 10.66 -53.87 -0.17
N CYS A 970 10.05 -53.66 -1.33
CA CYS A 970 8.61 -53.49 -1.42
C CYS A 970 7.89 -54.84 -1.52
N SER A 971 6.84 -55.00 -0.72
CA SER A 971 5.93 -56.16 -0.81
C SER A 971 4.49 -55.74 -0.56
N ILE A 972 3.58 -56.10 -1.45
CA ILE A 972 2.15 -55.83 -1.28
C ILE A 972 1.30 -57.04 -1.67
N SER A 973 0.07 -57.09 -1.17
CA SER A 973 -0.88 -58.12 -1.56
C SER A 973 -1.49 -57.86 -2.94
N GLY A 974 -2.11 -58.88 -3.54
CA GLY A 974 -2.85 -58.70 -4.78
C GLY A 974 -4.07 -57.79 -4.63
N ASN A 975 -4.69 -57.78 -3.45
CA ASN A 975 -5.75 -56.84 -3.10
C ASN A 975 -5.25 -55.41 -3.02
N ASP A 976 -4.10 -55.18 -2.38
CA ASP A 976 -3.47 -53.86 -2.31
C ASP A 976 -3.11 -53.34 -3.70
N MET A 977 -2.48 -54.17 -4.54
CA MET A 977 -2.09 -53.74 -5.89
C MET A 977 -3.29 -53.37 -6.76
N TRP A 978 -4.40 -54.10 -6.60
CA TRP A 978 -5.63 -53.74 -7.30
C TRP A 978 -6.27 -52.48 -6.73
N ASN A 979 -6.25 -52.30 -5.40
CA ASN A 979 -6.75 -51.08 -4.77
C ASN A 979 -5.92 -49.87 -5.23
N ASP A 980 -4.60 -50.00 -5.28
CA ASP A 980 -3.69 -48.96 -5.78
C ASP A 980 -3.97 -48.64 -7.25
N TYR A 981 -4.23 -49.65 -8.08
CA TYR A 981 -4.70 -49.41 -9.45
C TYR A 981 -5.99 -48.60 -9.48
N GLN A 982 -6.98 -48.94 -8.64
CA GLN A 982 -8.22 -48.16 -8.56
C GLN A 982 -7.95 -46.73 -8.07
N ASN A 983 -7.03 -46.55 -7.12
CA ASN A 983 -6.65 -45.24 -6.61
C ASN A 983 -5.96 -44.39 -7.68
N ILE A 984 -5.04 -44.95 -8.47
CA ILE A 984 -4.43 -44.26 -9.62
C ILE A 984 -5.52 -43.81 -10.61
N ARG A 985 -6.57 -44.60 -10.82
CA ARG A 985 -7.69 -44.22 -11.70
C ARG A 985 -8.62 -43.17 -11.09
N LYS A 986 -9.03 -43.36 -9.83
CA LYS A 986 -10.15 -42.64 -9.20
C LYS A 986 -9.72 -41.46 -8.35
N ILE A 987 -8.54 -41.54 -7.74
CA ILE A 987 -7.98 -40.51 -6.88
C ILE A 987 -6.99 -39.68 -7.70
N GLY A 988 -6.03 -40.33 -8.36
CA GLY A 988 -5.08 -39.66 -9.26
C GLY A 988 -5.70 -39.17 -10.57
N GLY A 989 -6.89 -39.65 -10.96
CA GLY A 989 -7.56 -39.24 -12.21
C GLY A 989 -6.89 -39.77 -13.49
N CYS A 990 -5.99 -40.74 -13.39
CA CYS A 990 -5.15 -41.14 -14.51
C CYS A 990 -5.93 -41.97 -15.55
N LYS A 991 -6.19 -41.38 -16.73
CA LYS A 991 -7.04 -41.98 -17.78
C LYS A 991 -6.43 -43.20 -18.49
N LYS A 992 -5.10 -43.34 -18.55
CA LYS A 992 -4.42 -44.44 -19.29
C LYS A 992 -3.27 -45.09 -18.55
N CYS A 993 -2.21 -44.35 -18.28
CA CYS A 993 -1.09 -44.77 -17.45
C CYS A 993 -0.99 -43.86 -16.24
N GLY A 994 -0.23 -44.30 -15.25
CA GLY A 994 0.10 -43.49 -14.09
C GLY A 994 0.74 -44.33 -13.00
N SER A 995 1.11 -43.72 -11.90
CA SER A 995 1.74 -44.36 -10.77
C SER A 995 1.24 -43.80 -9.45
N TYR A 996 1.42 -44.57 -8.39
CA TYR A 996 1.10 -44.20 -7.00
C TYR A 996 2.30 -44.46 -6.11
N HIS A 997 2.86 -43.39 -5.55
CA HIS A 997 3.87 -43.38 -4.52
C HIS A 997 3.22 -43.63 -3.16
N ARG A 998 3.39 -44.84 -2.63
CA ARG A 998 2.84 -45.23 -1.34
C ARG A 998 3.69 -44.66 -0.21
N GLY A 999 3.07 -44.40 0.94
CA GLY A 999 3.75 -43.90 2.15
C GLY A 999 4.79 -44.87 2.75
N ASP A 1000 4.82 -46.13 2.32
CA ASP A 1000 5.84 -47.13 2.67
C ASP A 1000 7.11 -47.04 1.78
N GLY A 1001 7.16 -46.09 0.84
CA GLY A 1001 8.26 -45.90 -0.10
C GLY A 1001 8.14 -46.74 -1.38
N CYS A 1002 7.05 -47.51 -1.53
CA CYS A 1002 6.79 -48.33 -2.70
C CYS A 1002 6.06 -47.58 -3.80
N LEU A 1003 6.25 -48.02 -5.04
CA LEU A 1003 5.65 -47.39 -6.21
C LEU A 1003 4.85 -48.41 -7.00
N VAL A 1004 3.55 -48.21 -7.14
CA VAL A 1004 2.72 -48.98 -8.08
C VAL A 1004 2.65 -48.21 -9.39
N THR A 1005 2.94 -48.86 -10.50
CA THR A 1005 2.98 -48.25 -11.83
C THR A 1005 2.03 -48.95 -12.79
N ILE A 1006 1.29 -48.19 -13.58
CA ILE A 1006 0.49 -48.62 -14.73
C ILE A 1006 1.16 -48.04 -15.96
N ASN A 1007 1.80 -48.87 -16.78
CA ASN A 1007 2.57 -48.37 -17.91
C ASN A 1007 2.50 -49.26 -19.15
N TYR A 1008 2.92 -48.72 -20.29
CA TYR A 1008 3.10 -49.47 -21.52
C TYR A 1008 4.21 -50.50 -21.38
N VAL A 1009 3.93 -51.72 -21.83
CA VAL A 1009 4.88 -52.83 -21.85
C VAL A 1009 5.04 -53.32 -23.28
N TYR A 1010 6.29 -53.42 -23.73
CA TYR A 1010 6.63 -54.08 -24.98
C TYR A 1010 6.79 -55.58 -24.73
N GLN A 1011 6.24 -56.42 -25.62
CA GLN A 1011 6.30 -57.89 -25.51
C GLN A 1011 5.71 -58.45 -24.21
N CYS A 1012 4.44 -58.14 -23.94
CA CYS A 1012 3.72 -58.82 -22.89
C CYS A 1012 3.27 -60.23 -23.33
N ASP A 1013 3.77 -61.25 -22.64
CA ASP A 1013 3.56 -62.67 -22.96
C ASP A 1013 2.22 -63.25 -22.46
N ASN A 1014 1.38 -62.44 -21.80
CA ASN A 1014 0.03 -62.80 -21.36
C ASN A 1014 -1.02 -62.20 -22.32
N HIS A 1015 -1.84 -63.05 -22.96
CA HIS A 1015 -2.80 -62.67 -24.01
C HIS A 1015 -4.12 -63.45 -23.96
#